data_AF-A0AAJ0MK65-F1
#
_entry.id   AF-A0AAJ0MK65-F1
#
_cell.length_a   1.000
_cell.length_b   1.000
_cell.length_c   1.000
_cell.angle_alpha   90.00
_cell.angle_beta   90.00
_cell.angle_gamma   90.00
#
_symmetry.space_group_name_H-M   'P 1'
#
loop_
_entity.id
_entity.type
_entity.pdbx_description
1 polymer ?
#
loop_
_entity_poly.entity_id
_entity_poly.type
_entity_poly.pdbx_seq_one_letter_code
_entity_poly.pdbx_strand_id
1 'polypeptide(L)'
;MATLSESEIEKLFSGAPQYFARSEGHYTGAPHPSVAFPWDEKLEIRDLTDHTQIEDKAWGCVTAWPHITRDVQGDRSAAKKASEEKRRAHFYPRCRERPSMLSMAGLEKGSIGYQAALELGVADALQEEQWGFEGLAVRTHAIIEQRQKMLTSKDGLRHMEETLILEQLIKNGRRYSEPHPRERRVSSELYNELFLQILHPPTKVLDHRDPYSLSVQISALVKVLAAPNMWIDFSHVEWRIRLGQLLWGNNEDEISDGGSVMTADSTSDIHEERYWLLMQILLACELLVRLDAITEGEELGIESIKPSEILRFEKDANKSVKWSLHLARAWLENIEVVKTESTEPPSPTEKPSGWLATLTKRMSLSREHGPNHIHHHHGPVYAIKGNHVQRQVNGLIHFAKQLRWPDLDSYSSTRISDNCRSVTEGTPLNTPLASPSSRAGSRRSSYFGDFAKPDSHPKRVTSRRRKISAALHPSGWLSKSYVSGLMLPGEGLCHFLMATLLENDQEAMAKLGPMANLCGGFVYSGKSFWSTACMIGRVLAAGKGSAECMGWISSDIIPQGLGDGWINVEVKETAEDAHYIDKKARLWAKQSVERESRVLGDADPSSVLPADFIIPFENIYRDKSPPSLWVELKTLNMSAPAGSVHTTPTEHGITPLSEMSKAPEIHTYTASVVFTVINSGTGEEKEYTYGIGKDINFLTAHPCVPSQHVKILKSPSSPTIQQVDTSGYGMAGKTASVVGHPLHKYYTYTALHLSELLAKQDFSLEALLGTYSSTAHRPSLTPVTANNAAKVLVVDCITGFQSLPQEHEIPLSPILSRGDSWGSASFPSPQRSGAEISDDKATAGAPESASKKMHSETRRRQFGSDMEILARAFCAEKGWNALISRRRRGCLACAIREAGALGWKVIIRVD
;
A
#
# COMPACT_ATOMS: atom_id res chain seq x y z
N MET A 1 -37.88 -34.39 -1.01
CA MET A 1 -37.87 -32.91 -1.14
C MET A 1 -37.61 -32.58 -2.60
N ALA A 2 -38.14 -31.46 -3.10
CA ALA A 2 -37.65 -30.91 -4.37
C ALA A 2 -36.23 -30.35 -4.18
N THR A 3 -35.42 -30.42 -5.22
CA THR A 3 -34.15 -29.70 -5.31
C THR A 3 -34.40 -28.22 -5.58
N LEU A 4 -33.48 -27.36 -5.18
CA LEU A 4 -33.56 -25.93 -5.48
C LEU A 4 -33.31 -25.71 -6.98
N SER A 5 -34.16 -24.91 -7.62
CA SER A 5 -33.91 -24.43 -8.98
C SER A 5 -32.75 -23.43 -9.00
N GLU A 6 -32.13 -23.27 -10.17
CA GLU A 6 -31.10 -22.25 -10.39
C GLU A 6 -31.58 -20.85 -9.96
N SER A 7 -32.78 -20.45 -10.39
CA SER A 7 -33.38 -19.16 -10.03
C SER A 7 -33.63 -18.95 -8.52
N GLU A 8 -33.73 -20.03 -7.74
CA GLU A 8 -33.86 -19.97 -6.28
C GLU A 8 -32.49 -19.84 -5.62
N ILE A 9 -31.46 -20.51 -6.15
CA ILE A 9 -30.07 -20.36 -5.73
C ILE A 9 -29.61 -18.90 -5.95
N GLU A 10 -29.85 -18.32 -7.13
CA GLU A 10 -29.52 -16.92 -7.43
C GLU A 10 -30.19 -15.97 -6.44
N LYS A 11 -31.50 -16.14 -6.20
CA LYS A 11 -32.25 -15.33 -5.22
C LYS A 11 -31.71 -15.50 -3.80
N LEU A 12 -31.34 -16.70 -3.37
CA LEU A 12 -30.79 -16.99 -2.04
C LEU A 12 -29.42 -16.32 -1.81
N PHE A 13 -28.62 -16.18 -2.86
CA PHE A 13 -27.25 -15.65 -2.80
C PHE A 13 -27.07 -14.28 -3.47
N SER A 14 -28.14 -13.61 -3.88
CA SER A 14 -28.16 -12.17 -4.23
C SER A 14 -27.45 -11.37 -3.14
N GLY A 15 -26.51 -10.51 -3.53
CA GLY A 15 -25.69 -9.71 -2.60
C GLY A 15 -24.61 -10.48 -1.83
N ALA A 16 -24.36 -11.76 -2.12
CA ALA A 16 -23.25 -12.53 -1.56
C ALA A 16 -21.98 -12.40 -2.45
N PRO A 17 -20.79 -12.13 -1.87
CA PRO A 17 -19.55 -12.09 -2.63
C PRO A 17 -19.14 -13.48 -3.13
N GLN A 18 -18.58 -13.53 -4.34
CA GLN A 18 -17.90 -14.70 -4.90
C GLN A 18 -16.45 -14.35 -5.23
N TYR A 19 -15.55 -15.27 -4.93
CA TYR A 19 -14.11 -15.03 -4.89
C TYR A 19 -13.42 -15.80 -6.02
N PHE A 20 -12.62 -15.10 -6.82
CA PHE A 20 -11.98 -15.64 -8.03
C PHE A 20 -10.48 -15.36 -8.06
N ALA A 21 -9.75 -16.14 -8.85
CA ALA A 21 -8.33 -15.92 -9.14
C ALA A 21 -8.05 -16.09 -10.64
N ARG A 22 -8.12 -15.00 -11.41
CA ARG A 22 -8.09 -15.03 -12.89
C ARG A 22 -6.70 -14.74 -13.43
N SER A 23 -6.29 -15.33 -14.55
CA SER A 23 -5.07 -14.88 -15.23
C SER A 23 -5.36 -13.61 -16.04
N GLU A 24 -4.51 -12.61 -15.90
CA GLU A 24 -4.52 -11.43 -16.77
C GLU A 24 -3.73 -11.72 -18.06
N GLY A 25 -4.39 -11.53 -19.21
CA GLY A 25 -3.77 -11.68 -20.53
C GLY A 25 -3.12 -13.04 -20.80
N HIS A 26 -2.17 -13.03 -21.74
CA HIS A 26 -1.42 -14.22 -22.12
C HIS A 26 -0.19 -14.41 -21.21
N TYR A 27 -0.37 -15.14 -20.11
CA TYR A 27 0.72 -15.70 -19.29
C TYR A 27 1.69 -14.70 -18.62
N THR A 28 1.26 -13.48 -18.29
CA THR A 28 2.15 -12.39 -17.83
C THR A 28 2.58 -12.43 -16.35
N GLY A 29 2.13 -13.41 -15.56
CA GLY A 29 2.54 -13.55 -14.15
C GLY A 29 1.51 -14.24 -13.26
N ALA A 30 1.59 -13.97 -11.96
CA ALA A 30 0.65 -14.50 -10.97
C ALA A 30 -0.80 -14.04 -11.23
N PRO A 31 -1.83 -14.84 -10.84
CA PRO A 31 -3.23 -14.47 -11.05
C PRO A 31 -3.62 -13.14 -10.38
N HIS A 32 -4.77 -12.61 -10.79
CA HIS A 32 -5.46 -11.49 -10.16
C HIS A 32 -6.55 -12.05 -9.23
N PRO A 33 -6.50 -11.77 -7.92
CA PRO A 33 -7.63 -12.02 -7.04
C PRO A 33 -8.71 -10.97 -7.27
N SER A 34 -9.96 -11.39 -7.39
CA SER A 34 -11.10 -10.48 -7.59
C SER A 34 -12.34 -11.00 -6.88
N VAL A 35 -13.18 -10.09 -6.38
CA VAL A 35 -14.50 -10.40 -5.80
C VAL A 35 -15.59 -9.90 -6.75
N ALA A 36 -16.69 -10.64 -6.90
CA ALA A 36 -17.85 -10.20 -7.68
C ALA A 36 -19.18 -10.63 -7.07
N PHE A 37 -20.25 -9.93 -7.45
CA PHE A 37 -21.63 -10.17 -7.02
C PHE A 37 -22.50 -10.54 -8.24
N PRO A 38 -22.32 -11.73 -8.84
CA PRO A 38 -22.87 -12.05 -10.16
C PRO A 38 -24.41 -12.16 -10.23
N TRP A 39 -25.09 -12.10 -9.08
CA TRP A 39 -26.54 -12.21 -8.96
C TRP A 39 -27.22 -10.93 -8.45
N ASP A 40 -26.48 -9.83 -8.27
CA ASP A 40 -27.06 -8.52 -7.96
C ASP A 40 -26.23 -7.39 -8.59
N GLU A 41 -26.66 -6.92 -9.76
CA GLU A 41 -25.94 -5.91 -10.55
C GLU A 41 -26.12 -4.47 -10.03
N LYS A 42 -26.83 -4.27 -8.92
CA LYS A 42 -26.98 -2.93 -8.32
C LYS A 42 -25.62 -2.36 -7.97
N LEU A 43 -25.36 -1.13 -8.42
CA LEU A 43 -24.08 -0.46 -8.26
C LEU A 43 -23.64 -0.37 -6.78
N GLU A 44 -24.58 -0.14 -5.86
CA GLU A 44 -24.33 -0.12 -4.40
C GLU A 44 -23.83 -1.45 -3.81
N ILE A 45 -24.06 -2.57 -4.50
CA ILE A 45 -23.63 -3.91 -4.10
C ILE A 45 -22.35 -4.31 -4.85
N ARG A 46 -22.31 -4.04 -6.15
CA ARG A 46 -21.14 -4.31 -6.99
C ARG A 46 -19.90 -3.52 -6.56
N ASP A 47 -20.09 -2.29 -6.05
CA ASP A 47 -19.02 -1.40 -5.63
C ASP A 47 -18.68 -1.54 -4.13
N LEU A 48 -19.10 -2.64 -3.47
CA LEU A 48 -18.65 -2.99 -2.11
C LEU A 48 -17.17 -3.38 -2.11
N THR A 49 -16.40 -2.82 -1.18
CA THR A 49 -14.98 -3.10 -0.98
C THR A 49 -14.67 -3.47 0.47
N ASP A 50 -13.63 -4.28 0.68
CA ASP A 50 -13.07 -4.62 1.99
C ASP A 50 -11.98 -3.63 2.45
N HIS A 51 -11.64 -2.66 1.60
CA HIS A 51 -10.59 -1.68 1.82
C HIS A 51 -11.11 -0.25 1.76
N THR A 52 -10.33 0.67 2.33
CA THR A 52 -10.58 2.11 2.32
C THR A 52 -10.35 2.73 0.93
N GLN A 53 -10.93 3.91 0.70
CA GLN A 53 -10.69 4.70 -0.51
C GLN A 53 -9.55 5.71 -0.27
N ILE A 54 -8.83 6.07 -1.34
CA ILE A 54 -7.80 7.11 -1.27
C ILE A 54 -8.47 8.47 -1.06
N GLU A 55 -8.21 9.09 0.11
CA GLU A 55 -8.88 10.31 0.56
C GLU A 55 -8.28 11.62 0.03
N ASP A 56 -7.06 11.60 -0.51
CA ASP A 56 -6.38 12.78 -1.02
C ASP A 56 -5.76 12.53 -2.41
N LYS A 57 -5.82 13.53 -3.28
CA LYS A 57 -5.23 13.52 -4.63
C LYS A 57 -3.70 13.43 -4.61
N ALA A 58 -3.04 13.87 -3.55
CA ALA A 58 -1.61 13.69 -3.32
C ALA A 58 -1.18 12.21 -3.41
N TRP A 59 -2.05 11.32 -2.91
CA TRP A 59 -1.79 9.90 -2.74
C TRP A 59 -2.21 9.05 -3.95
N GLY A 60 -2.71 9.67 -5.03
CA GLY A 60 -3.14 8.96 -6.24
C GLY A 60 -2.04 8.23 -7.00
N CYS A 61 -0.77 8.36 -6.60
CA CYS A 61 0.35 7.57 -7.13
C CYS A 61 0.56 6.22 -6.43
N VAL A 62 -0.17 5.91 -5.35
CA VAL A 62 0.08 4.74 -4.50
C VAL A 62 -0.14 3.40 -5.21
N THR A 63 -0.99 3.37 -6.25
CA THR A 63 -1.33 2.17 -7.03
C THR A 63 -1.22 2.45 -8.52
N ALA A 64 -0.84 1.44 -9.30
CA ALA A 64 -0.85 1.47 -10.75
C ALA A 64 -2.27 1.25 -11.33
N TRP A 65 -3.25 0.86 -10.50
CA TRP A 65 -4.63 0.69 -10.94
C TRP A 65 -5.33 2.04 -11.11
N PRO A 66 -6.10 2.22 -12.21
CA PRO A 66 -7.06 3.32 -12.30
C PRO A 66 -8.03 3.28 -11.14
N HIS A 67 -8.16 4.40 -10.42
CA HIS A 67 -9.03 4.53 -9.25
C HIS A 67 -9.57 5.96 -9.16
N ILE A 68 -10.66 6.11 -8.41
CA ILE A 68 -11.25 7.43 -8.14
C ILE A 68 -10.77 7.89 -6.77
N THR A 69 -10.06 9.02 -6.71
CA THR A 69 -9.68 9.67 -5.44
C THR A 69 -10.88 10.46 -4.90
N ARG A 70 -11.19 10.29 -3.61
CA ARG A 70 -12.31 11.01 -2.97
C ARG A 70 -11.81 12.28 -2.30
N ASP A 71 -11.61 13.32 -3.10
CA ASP A 71 -11.22 14.64 -2.59
C ASP A 71 -12.20 15.13 -1.51
N VAL A 72 -11.73 15.17 -0.26
CA VAL A 72 -12.51 15.53 0.92
C VAL A 72 -12.93 17.02 0.91
N GLN A 73 -12.35 17.86 0.05
CA GLN A 73 -12.63 19.29 -0.04
C GLN A 73 -13.09 19.76 -1.44
N GLY A 74 -13.24 18.85 -2.41
CA GLY A 74 -13.50 19.20 -3.80
C GLY A 74 -14.96 19.58 -4.11
N ASP A 75 -15.16 20.79 -4.68
CA ASP A 75 -16.39 21.08 -5.42
C ASP A 75 -16.48 20.16 -6.65
N ARG A 76 -17.61 19.45 -6.79
CA ARG A 76 -17.88 18.52 -7.88
C ARG A 76 -17.81 19.21 -9.25
N SER A 77 -18.07 20.52 -9.33
CA SER A 77 -17.96 21.27 -10.58
C SER A 77 -16.51 21.37 -11.08
N ALA A 78 -15.55 21.60 -10.17
CA ALA A 78 -14.13 21.73 -10.48
C ALA A 78 -13.48 20.38 -10.80
N ALA A 79 -13.86 19.31 -10.09
CA ALA A 79 -13.42 17.95 -10.40
C ALA A 79 -13.87 17.50 -11.80
N LYS A 80 -15.10 17.84 -12.19
CA LYS A 80 -15.63 17.58 -13.54
C LYS A 80 -14.87 18.36 -14.61
N LYS A 81 -14.66 19.67 -14.42
CA LYS A 81 -13.85 20.50 -15.35
C LYS A 81 -12.43 19.99 -15.52
N ALA A 82 -11.73 19.65 -14.44
CA ALA A 82 -10.37 19.10 -14.50
C ALA A 82 -10.32 17.73 -15.21
N SER A 83 -11.40 16.95 -15.17
CA SER A 83 -11.54 15.70 -15.94
C SER A 83 -11.88 15.94 -17.42
N GLU A 84 -12.59 17.04 -17.73
CA GLU A 84 -12.93 17.45 -19.10
C GLU A 84 -11.73 18.11 -19.81
N GLU A 85 -10.91 18.87 -19.08
CA GLU A 85 -9.63 19.44 -19.53
C GLU A 85 -8.55 18.35 -19.75
N LYS A 86 -8.55 17.28 -18.94
CA LYS A 86 -7.62 16.14 -19.07
C LYS A 86 -8.06 15.04 -20.04
N ARG A 87 -8.94 15.33 -21.01
CA ARG A 87 -9.41 14.33 -21.98
C ARG A 87 -8.37 14.04 -23.08
N ARG A 88 -7.25 13.45 -22.65
CA ARG A 88 -6.10 12.99 -23.43
C ARG A 88 -6.13 11.46 -23.48
N ALA A 89 -5.71 10.87 -24.61
CA ALA A 89 -5.46 9.44 -24.68
C ALA A 89 -4.42 9.00 -23.63
N HIS A 90 -4.66 7.84 -23.01
CA HIS A 90 -3.90 7.36 -21.87
C HIS A 90 -3.57 5.88 -22.05
N PHE A 91 -2.37 5.60 -22.56
CA PHE A 91 -1.87 4.23 -22.62
C PHE A 91 -1.63 3.69 -21.20
N TYR A 92 -2.27 2.58 -20.86
CA TYR A 92 -2.12 1.89 -19.57
C TYR A 92 -1.13 0.72 -19.69
N PRO A 93 0.09 0.80 -19.12
CA PRO A 93 1.01 -0.33 -19.09
C PRO A 93 0.38 -1.49 -18.31
N ARG A 94 0.29 -2.68 -18.93
CA ARG A 94 -0.21 -3.89 -18.26
C ARG A 94 0.83 -4.50 -17.32
N CYS A 95 1.15 -3.78 -16.25
CA CYS A 95 1.83 -4.23 -15.04
C CYS A 95 1.35 -3.41 -13.82
N ARG A 96 1.44 -3.99 -12.63
CA ARG A 96 1.01 -3.38 -11.36
C ARG A 96 1.93 -3.74 -10.21
N GLU A 97 1.85 -2.97 -9.15
CA GLU A 97 2.42 -3.32 -7.85
C GLU A 97 1.75 -4.55 -7.24
N ARG A 98 2.51 -5.35 -6.48
CA ARG A 98 1.97 -6.41 -5.62
C ARG A 98 2.56 -6.31 -4.20
N PRO A 99 1.74 -6.42 -3.14
CA PRO A 99 0.27 -6.45 -3.16
C PRO A 99 -0.35 -5.12 -3.62
N SER A 100 -1.59 -5.15 -4.13
CA SER A 100 -2.33 -3.95 -4.48
C SER A 100 -2.47 -3.02 -3.27
N MET A 101 -1.98 -1.79 -3.40
CA MET A 101 -1.92 -0.86 -2.28
C MET A 101 -3.30 -0.33 -1.85
N LEU A 102 -4.30 -0.35 -2.73
CA LEU A 102 -5.69 -0.09 -2.36
C LEU A 102 -6.14 -1.11 -1.31
N SER A 103 -5.87 -2.39 -1.56
CA SER A 103 -6.22 -3.48 -0.65
C SER A 103 -5.28 -3.62 0.54
N MET A 104 -4.22 -2.82 0.68
CA MET A 104 -3.32 -2.85 1.84
C MET A 104 -3.87 -2.10 3.07
N ALA A 105 -4.94 -1.31 2.92
CA ALA A 105 -5.60 -0.61 4.02
C ALA A 105 -7.08 -1.04 4.13
N GLY A 106 -7.32 -2.12 4.88
CA GLY A 106 -8.65 -2.68 5.13
C GLY A 106 -9.60 -1.70 5.85
N LEU A 107 -10.91 -1.94 5.80
CA LEU A 107 -11.89 -1.12 6.55
C LEU A 107 -11.76 -1.29 8.07
N GLU A 108 -11.24 -2.43 8.54
CA GLU A 108 -10.81 -2.63 9.92
C GLU A 108 -9.35 -2.20 10.08
N LYS A 109 -9.09 -1.34 11.06
CA LYS A 109 -7.74 -0.80 11.28
C LYS A 109 -6.73 -1.91 11.53
N GLY A 110 -5.51 -1.77 11.02
CA GLY A 110 -4.41 -2.75 11.13
C GLY A 110 -4.64 -4.04 10.35
N SER A 111 -5.60 -4.05 9.41
CA SER A 111 -5.91 -5.20 8.56
C SER A 111 -5.77 -4.85 7.08
N ILE A 112 -5.71 -5.88 6.24
CA ILE A 112 -5.69 -5.79 4.78
C ILE A 112 -7.02 -6.28 4.19
N GLY A 113 -7.27 -5.99 2.91
CA GLY A 113 -8.38 -6.56 2.12
C GLY A 113 -8.02 -7.89 1.44
N TYR A 114 -9.01 -8.52 0.80
CA TYR A 114 -8.90 -9.84 0.17
C TYR A 114 -7.82 -9.92 -0.91
N GLN A 115 -7.70 -8.91 -1.77
CA GLN A 115 -6.75 -8.93 -2.88
C GLN A 115 -5.30 -8.94 -2.36
N ALA A 116 -4.98 -8.04 -1.43
CA ALA A 116 -3.64 -7.94 -0.86
C ALA A 116 -3.23 -9.22 -0.13
N ALA A 117 -4.13 -9.84 0.66
CA ALA A 117 -3.82 -11.06 1.40
C ALA A 117 -3.40 -12.24 0.50
N LEU A 118 -4.04 -12.40 -0.66
CA LEU A 118 -3.63 -13.41 -1.64
C LEU A 118 -2.35 -13.02 -2.40
N GLU A 119 -2.12 -11.73 -2.61
CA GLU A 119 -0.93 -11.22 -3.29
C GLU A 119 0.33 -11.19 -2.41
N LEU A 120 0.22 -11.26 -1.07
CA LEU A 120 1.38 -11.29 -0.14
C LEU A 120 2.40 -12.40 -0.47
N GLY A 121 1.94 -13.58 -0.88
CA GLY A 121 2.81 -14.70 -1.27
C GLY A 121 3.54 -14.49 -2.61
N VAL A 122 3.15 -13.49 -3.39
CA VAL A 122 3.75 -13.10 -4.69
C VAL A 122 4.06 -11.59 -4.75
N ALA A 123 4.30 -10.98 -3.59
CA ALA A 123 4.58 -9.56 -3.47
C ALA A 123 5.88 -9.18 -4.20
N ASP A 124 5.95 -7.96 -4.75
CA ASP A 124 7.16 -7.48 -5.41
C ASP A 124 8.38 -7.47 -4.45
N ALA A 125 8.14 -7.33 -3.14
CA ALA A 125 9.17 -7.31 -2.09
C ALA A 125 9.92 -8.65 -1.94
N LEU A 126 9.30 -9.77 -2.35
CA LEU A 126 9.89 -11.11 -2.35
C LEU A 126 10.89 -11.36 -3.50
N GLN A 127 10.95 -10.46 -4.49
CA GLN A 127 11.99 -10.53 -5.52
C GLN A 127 13.38 -10.34 -4.88
N GLU A 128 14.37 -11.01 -5.43
CA GLU A 128 15.78 -10.84 -5.06
C GLU A 128 16.26 -9.40 -5.38
N GLU A 129 17.43 -9.03 -4.90
CA GLU A 129 18.10 -7.77 -5.28
C GLU A 129 18.45 -7.81 -6.79
N GLN A 130 18.49 -6.65 -7.45
CA GLN A 130 18.81 -6.61 -8.87
C GLN A 130 20.30 -6.95 -9.08
N TRP A 131 20.57 -8.09 -9.72
CA TRP A 131 21.94 -8.57 -9.93
C TRP A 131 22.85 -7.51 -10.56
N GLY A 132 24.04 -7.34 -9.97
CA GLY A 132 25.06 -6.40 -10.44
C GLY A 132 24.81 -4.93 -10.08
N PHE A 133 23.67 -4.59 -9.49
CA PHE A 133 23.33 -3.29 -8.91
C PHE A 133 23.25 -3.37 -7.37
N GLU A 134 24.11 -4.20 -6.77
CA GLU A 134 24.10 -4.52 -5.33
C GLU A 134 24.48 -3.33 -4.42
N GLY A 135 25.01 -2.24 -4.99
CA GLY A 135 25.22 -0.95 -4.32
C GLY A 135 25.46 0.17 -5.33
N LEU A 136 25.25 1.43 -4.92
CA LEU A 136 25.39 2.60 -5.79
C LEU A 136 26.82 2.81 -6.32
N ALA A 137 27.83 2.40 -5.53
CA ALA A 137 29.26 2.58 -5.84
C ALA A 137 29.96 1.31 -6.36
N VAL A 138 29.26 0.18 -6.57
CA VAL A 138 29.88 -1.08 -7.02
C VAL A 138 29.14 -1.64 -8.22
N ARG A 139 29.73 -1.45 -9.40
CA ARG A 139 29.12 -1.83 -10.68
C ARG A 139 29.79 -3.09 -11.23
N THR A 140 29.00 -4.10 -11.55
CA THR A 140 29.54 -5.32 -12.18
C THR A 140 29.98 -5.03 -13.62
N HIS A 141 31.14 -5.57 -14.02
CA HIS A 141 31.74 -5.37 -15.35
C HIS A 141 30.74 -5.59 -16.51
N ALA A 142 29.82 -6.56 -16.37
CA ALA A 142 28.79 -6.85 -17.36
C ALA A 142 27.87 -5.66 -17.67
N ILE A 143 27.59 -4.78 -16.70
CA ILE A 143 26.77 -3.57 -16.91
C ILE A 143 27.54 -2.53 -17.72
N ILE A 144 28.81 -2.31 -17.36
CA ILE A 144 29.71 -1.38 -18.05
C ILE A 144 29.92 -1.83 -19.51
N GLU A 145 30.21 -3.11 -19.73
CA GLU A 145 30.37 -3.69 -21.07
C GLU A 145 29.10 -3.57 -21.91
N GLN A 146 27.92 -3.85 -21.32
CA GLN A 146 26.64 -3.77 -22.02
C GLN A 146 26.27 -2.31 -22.36
N ARG A 147 26.53 -1.35 -21.46
CA ARG A 147 26.37 0.09 -21.70
C ARG A 147 27.28 0.57 -22.83
N GLN A 148 28.57 0.20 -22.79
CA GLN A 148 29.54 0.51 -23.84
C GLN A 148 29.13 -0.09 -25.20
N LYS A 149 28.67 -1.35 -25.21
CA LYS A 149 28.14 -2.03 -26.40
C LYS A 149 26.91 -1.34 -26.97
N MET A 150 26.02 -0.82 -26.12
CA MET A 150 24.83 -0.09 -26.57
C MET A 150 25.15 1.30 -27.13
N LEU A 151 26.19 1.97 -26.65
CA LEU A 151 26.72 3.23 -27.21
C LEU A 151 27.55 3.04 -28.49
N THR A 152 28.03 1.82 -28.77
CA THR A 152 28.85 1.50 -29.95
C THR A 152 28.10 0.69 -31.03
N SER A 153 26.89 0.20 -30.74
CA SER A 153 26.08 -0.54 -31.73
C SER A 153 25.53 0.37 -32.83
N LYS A 154 25.51 -0.16 -34.06
CA LYS A 154 24.96 0.50 -35.25
C LYS A 154 23.44 0.73 -35.21
N ASP A 155 22.76 0.13 -34.25
CA ASP A 155 21.32 0.27 -33.98
C ASP A 155 21.01 0.49 -32.48
N GLY A 156 21.98 1.05 -31.75
CA GLY A 156 21.90 1.36 -30.32
C GLY A 156 21.68 2.84 -30.03
N LEU A 157 22.22 3.28 -28.89
CA LEU A 157 22.16 4.67 -28.41
C LEU A 157 23.22 5.53 -29.10
N ARG A 158 22.88 6.79 -29.37
CA ARG A 158 23.85 7.83 -29.68
C ARG A 158 24.42 8.37 -28.37
N HIS A 159 25.67 8.81 -28.39
CA HIS A 159 26.23 9.55 -27.27
C HIS A 159 25.56 10.93 -27.16
N MET A 160 25.01 11.25 -25.98
CA MET A 160 24.36 12.52 -25.67
C MET A 160 24.99 13.13 -24.41
N GLU A 161 25.23 14.44 -24.40
CA GLU A 161 25.57 15.17 -23.18
C GLU A 161 24.33 15.30 -22.28
N GLU A 162 24.53 15.36 -20.95
CA GLU A 162 23.42 15.47 -19.98
C GLU A 162 22.54 16.71 -20.23
N THR A 163 23.16 17.82 -20.65
CA THR A 163 22.48 19.05 -21.07
C THR A 163 21.46 18.80 -22.20
N LEU A 164 21.81 17.98 -23.19
CA LEU A 164 20.92 17.62 -24.30
C LEU A 164 19.79 16.69 -23.83
N ILE A 165 20.06 15.76 -22.90
CA ILE A 165 19.02 14.91 -22.29
C ILE A 165 17.98 15.79 -21.60
N LEU A 166 18.42 16.77 -20.81
CA LEU A 166 17.55 17.72 -20.12
C LEU A 166 16.75 18.59 -21.09
N GLU A 167 17.33 19.04 -22.20
CA GLU A 167 16.60 19.78 -23.25
C GLU A 167 15.53 18.92 -23.94
N GLN A 168 15.77 17.64 -24.20
CA GLN A 168 14.73 16.73 -24.71
C GLN A 168 13.66 16.43 -23.66
N LEU A 169 14.01 16.34 -22.38
CA LEU A 169 13.03 16.18 -21.29
C LEU A 169 12.11 17.41 -21.17
N ILE A 170 12.64 18.64 -21.31
CA ILE A 170 11.83 19.87 -21.40
C ILE A 170 10.88 19.78 -22.60
N LYS A 171 11.38 19.37 -23.77
CA LYS A 171 10.59 19.24 -24.99
C LYS A 171 9.45 18.23 -24.85
N ASN A 172 9.72 17.06 -24.25
CA ASN A 172 8.70 16.06 -24.00
C ASN A 172 7.69 16.50 -22.93
N GLY A 173 8.11 17.24 -21.90
CA GLY A 173 7.18 17.87 -20.94
C GLY A 173 6.20 18.86 -21.59
N ARG A 174 6.68 19.70 -22.52
CA ARG A 174 5.82 20.60 -23.33
C ARG A 174 4.89 19.83 -24.26
N ARG A 175 5.42 18.89 -25.05
CA ARG A 175 4.63 18.00 -25.93
C ARG A 175 3.61 17.17 -25.16
N TYR A 176 3.90 16.81 -23.90
CA TYR A 176 2.93 16.17 -23.04
C TYR A 176 1.87 17.18 -22.59
N SER A 177 2.24 18.39 -22.19
CA SER A 177 1.30 19.40 -21.67
C SER A 177 0.36 20.00 -22.73
N GLU A 178 0.80 20.04 -23.99
CA GLU A 178 0.04 20.55 -25.13
C GLU A 178 -0.93 19.49 -25.70
N PRO A 179 -2.14 19.88 -26.18
CA PRO A 179 -3.03 18.97 -26.87
C PRO A 179 -2.39 18.47 -28.17
N HIS A 180 -2.39 17.15 -28.41
CA HIS A 180 -1.63 16.56 -29.52
C HIS A 180 -2.01 17.17 -30.88
N PRO A 181 -1.04 17.55 -31.74
CA PRO A 181 -1.34 18.04 -33.07
C PRO A 181 -1.99 16.95 -33.92
N ARG A 182 -3.19 17.21 -34.44
CA ARG A 182 -4.04 16.24 -35.16
C ARG A 182 -3.56 15.93 -36.59
N GLU A 183 -2.27 16.09 -36.88
CA GLU A 183 -1.71 16.03 -38.22
C GLU A 183 -0.70 14.89 -38.41
N ARG A 184 -0.78 14.23 -39.56
CA ARG A 184 0.11 13.13 -39.99
C ARG A 184 1.61 13.48 -40.03
N ARG A 185 1.95 14.78 -39.94
CA ARG A 185 3.35 15.28 -39.86
C ARG A 185 4.07 14.84 -38.58
N VAL A 186 3.33 14.66 -37.48
CA VAL A 186 3.87 14.33 -36.15
C VAL A 186 4.70 13.04 -36.16
N SER A 187 4.30 11.98 -36.87
CA SER A 187 5.08 10.73 -36.92
C SER A 187 6.46 10.91 -37.56
N SER A 188 6.59 11.77 -38.58
CA SER A 188 7.87 12.03 -39.26
C SER A 188 8.79 12.94 -38.45
N GLU A 189 8.22 13.90 -37.74
CA GLU A 189 8.95 14.75 -36.78
C GLU A 189 9.50 13.91 -35.62
N LEU A 190 8.65 13.09 -34.99
CA LEU A 190 9.05 12.14 -33.94
C LEU A 190 10.10 11.13 -34.42
N TYR A 191 10.04 10.68 -35.68
CA TYR A 191 11.06 9.81 -36.26
C TYR A 191 12.43 10.51 -36.34
N ASN A 192 12.44 11.73 -36.88
CA ASN A 192 13.67 12.49 -37.09
C ASN A 192 14.33 12.86 -35.76
N GLU A 193 13.55 13.29 -34.76
CA GLU A 193 14.04 13.57 -33.42
C GLU A 193 14.70 12.34 -32.79
N LEU A 194 13.99 11.22 -32.79
CA LEU A 194 14.48 9.95 -32.23
C LEU A 194 15.77 9.50 -32.91
N PHE A 195 15.79 9.39 -34.24
CA PHE A 195 16.87 8.72 -34.97
C PHE A 195 18.02 9.62 -35.44
N LEU A 196 17.89 10.95 -35.33
CA LEU A 196 19.01 11.86 -35.54
C LEU A 196 19.75 12.19 -34.23
N GLN A 197 19.03 12.24 -33.09
CA GLN A 197 19.58 12.76 -31.83
C GLN A 197 19.78 11.69 -30.75
N ILE A 198 18.87 10.71 -30.62
CA ILE A 198 18.84 9.79 -29.47
C ILE A 198 19.31 8.37 -29.83
N LEU A 199 18.72 7.78 -30.88
CA LEU A 199 18.99 6.40 -31.34
C LEU A 199 19.65 6.39 -32.73
N HIS A 200 20.36 5.31 -33.04
CA HIS A 200 20.68 4.99 -34.43
C HIS A 200 19.48 4.35 -35.14
N PRO A 201 19.24 4.62 -36.45
CA PRO A 201 18.17 3.98 -37.20
C PRO A 201 18.25 2.45 -37.16
N PRO A 202 17.13 1.72 -37.06
CA PRO A 202 17.14 0.27 -36.95
C PRO A 202 17.67 -0.38 -38.23
N THR A 203 18.65 -1.29 -38.09
CA THR A 203 19.24 -2.03 -39.22
C THR A 203 18.25 -2.99 -39.92
N LYS A 204 17.14 -3.31 -39.26
CA LYS A 204 16.02 -4.09 -39.81
C LYS A 204 14.73 -3.32 -39.59
N VAL A 205 14.14 -2.81 -40.67
CA VAL A 205 12.84 -2.14 -40.65
C VAL A 205 11.74 -3.21 -40.54
N LEU A 206 10.79 -3.03 -39.62
CA LEU A 206 9.70 -3.99 -39.37
C LEU A 206 8.53 -3.85 -40.36
N ASP A 207 8.24 -2.64 -40.81
CA ASP A 207 7.29 -2.37 -41.89
C ASP A 207 8.01 -1.72 -43.06
N HIS A 208 8.30 -2.50 -44.11
CA HIS A 208 8.94 -2.00 -45.32
C HIS A 208 8.05 -1.06 -46.16
N ARG A 209 6.74 -0.96 -45.85
CA ARG A 209 5.80 -0.05 -46.52
C ARG A 209 5.76 1.33 -45.84
N ASP A 210 5.94 1.37 -44.52
CA ASP A 210 6.09 2.61 -43.75
C ASP A 210 7.24 2.52 -42.72
N PRO A 211 8.49 2.77 -43.15
CA PRO A 211 9.65 2.77 -42.26
C PRO A 211 9.61 3.89 -41.21
N TYR A 212 8.77 4.91 -41.38
CA TYR A 212 8.67 6.08 -40.52
C TYR A 212 7.53 5.97 -39.48
N SER A 213 6.72 4.91 -39.55
CA SER A 213 5.58 4.68 -38.66
C SER A 213 5.95 4.65 -37.18
N LEU A 214 5.02 5.11 -36.33
CA LEU A 214 5.15 5.03 -34.87
C LEU A 214 5.42 3.59 -34.39
N SER A 215 4.91 2.57 -35.10
CA SER A 215 5.15 1.15 -34.77
C SER A 215 6.62 0.74 -34.85
N VAL A 216 7.39 1.31 -35.80
CA VAL A 216 8.83 1.07 -35.96
C VAL A 216 9.60 1.81 -34.87
N GLN A 217 9.22 3.05 -34.59
CA GLN A 217 9.83 3.88 -33.53
C GLN A 217 9.64 3.26 -32.14
N ILE A 218 8.42 2.82 -31.81
CA ILE A 218 8.08 2.12 -30.57
C ILE A 218 8.89 0.84 -30.42
N SER A 219 9.01 0.02 -31.46
CA SER A 219 9.76 -1.24 -31.37
C SER A 219 11.27 -1.00 -31.18
N ALA A 220 11.84 0.06 -31.79
CA ALA A 220 13.22 0.44 -31.53
C ALA A 220 13.44 0.88 -30.06
N LEU A 221 12.54 1.72 -29.52
CA LEU A 221 12.57 2.16 -28.12
C LEU A 221 12.40 0.98 -27.15
N VAL A 222 11.43 0.09 -27.39
CA VAL A 222 11.22 -1.13 -26.57
C VAL A 222 12.45 -2.04 -26.62
N LYS A 223 13.07 -2.24 -27.78
CA LYS A 223 14.31 -3.04 -27.89
C LYS A 223 15.46 -2.48 -27.04
N VAL A 224 15.61 -1.16 -26.99
CA VAL A 224 16.64 -0.47 -26.20
C VAL A 224 16.31 -0.54 -24.70
N LEU A 225 15.06 -0.25 -24.31
CA LEU A 225 14.60 -0.30 -22.91
C LEU A 225 14.51 -1.73 -22.35
N ALA A 226 14.30 -2.75 -23.19
CA ALA A 226 14.26 -4.15 -22.80
C ALA A 226 15.65 -4.81 -22.72
N ALA A 227 16.73 -4.08 -23.04
CA ALA A 227 18.08 -4.61 -23.00
C ALA A 227 18.47 -5.04 -21.57
N PRO A 228 18.90 -6.29 -21.34
CA PRO A 228 19.26 -6.75 -20.01
C PRO A 228 20.53 -6.05 -19.51
N ASN A 229 20.68 -5.96 -18.19
CA ASN A 229 21.89 -5.51 -17.49
C ASN A 229 22.38 -4.11 -17.91
N MET A 230 21.48 -3.17 -18.22
CA MET A 230 21.82 -1.78 -18.55
C MET A 230 21.07 -0.75 -17.69
N TRP A 231 19.78 -1.01 -17.47
CA TRP A 231 18.84 -0.11 -16.80
C TRP A 231 18.57 -0.51 -15.35
N ILE A 232 18.14 0.47 -14.55
CA ILE A 232 17.63 0.24 -13.21
C ILE A 232 16.23 -0.35 -13.33
N ASP A 233 15.99 -1.51 -12.72
CA ASP A 233 14.69 -2.17 -12.81
C ASP A 233 13.77 -1.78 -11.65
N PHE A 234 12.94 -0.76 -11.93
CA PHE A 234 11.85 -0.32 -11.06
C PHE A 234 10.74 -1.36 -10.83
N SER A 235 10.86 -2.57 -11.40
CA SER A 235 10.05 -3.71 -10.99
C SER A 235 10.45 -4.30 -9.61
N HIS A 236 11.63 -3.94 -9.10
CA HIS A 236 12.06 -4.20 -7.72
C HIS A 236 11.67 -3.02 -6.81
N VAL A 237 11.09 -3.31 -5.64
CA VAL A 237 10.53 -2.31 -4.72
C VAL A 237 11.57 -1.30 -4.23
N GLU A 238 12.79 -1.78 -3.99
CA GLU A 238 13.93 -0.99 -3.57
C GLU A 238 14.24 0.17 -4.53
N TRP A 239 14.25 -0.07 -5.85
CA TRP A 239 14.48 1.00 -6.82
C TRP A 239 13.32 1.98 -6.90
N ARG A 240 12.08 1.52 -6.67
CA ARG A 240 10.91 2.43 -6.53
C ARG A 240 11.07 3.40 -5.36
N ILE A 241 11.74 2.98 -4.28
CA ILE A 241 12.04 3.81 -3.11
C ILE A 241 13.29 4.66 -3.36
N ARG A 242 14.41 4.08 -3.80
CA ARG A 242 15.71 4.75 -4.03
C ARG A 242 15.73 5.72 -5.23
N LEU A 243 14.66 5.81 -6.02
CA LEU A 243 14.54 6.73 -7.17
C LEU A 243 14.98 8.17 -6.84
N GLY A 244 14.54 8.71 -5.69
CA GLY A 244 14.93 10.04 -5.26
C GLY A 244 16.39 10.16 -4.82
N GLN A 245 16.96 9.09 -4.25
CA GLN A 245 18.37 9.03 -3.87
C GLN A 245 19.28 9.17 -5.10
N LEU A 246 18.92 8.53 -6.21
CA LEU A 246 19.66 8.62 -7.49
C LEU A 246 19.58 10.02 -8.14
N LEU A 247 18.50 10.77 -7.89
CA LEU A 247 18.29 12.09 -8.50
C LEU A 247 18.79 13.27 -7.64
N TRP A 248 18.68 13.15 -6.31
CA TRP A 248 18.93 14.24 -5.36
C TRP A 248 19.78 13.87 -4.14
N GLY A 249 20.32 12.64 -4.08
CA GLY A 249 21.21 12.21 -3.00
C GLY A 249 22.56 12.93 -3.06
N ASN A 250 23.19 13.07 -1.88
CA ASN A 250 24.45 13.77 -1.70
C ASN A 250 25.53 12.80 -1.17
N ASN A 251 26.80 13.19 -1.29
CA ASN A 251 27.96 12.41 -0.80
C ASN A 251 27.97 12.14 0.73
N GLU A 252 27.08 12.78 1.50
CA GLU A 252 26.92 12.53 2.95
C GLU A 252 25.91 11.42 3.28
N ASP A 253 25.23 10.85 2.26
CA ASP A 253 24.19 9.82 2.43
C ASP A 253 24.72 8.36 2.39
N GLU A 254 26.03 8.14 2.18
CA GLU A 254 26.67 6.82 2.02
C GLU A 254 27.27 6.23 3.33
N ILE A 255 27.34 4.90 3.45
CA ILE A 255 28.08 4.20 4.51
C ILE A 255 29.57 4.25 4.17
N SER A 256 30.38 4.69 5.13
CA SER A 256 31.78 4.27 5.17
C SER A 256 31.80 2.80 5.61
N ASP A 257 31.93 1.87 4.66
CA ASP A 257 32.17 0.48 4.99
C ASP A 257 33.47 0.39 5.80
N GLY A 258 33.51 -0.46 6.83
CA GLY A 258 34.47 -0.36 7.95
C GLY A 258 35.96 -0.55 7.60
N GLY A 259 36.28 -0.79 6.33
CA GLY A 259 37.63 -0.88 5.78
C GLY A 259 37.89 -0.07 4.51
N SER A 260 36.92 0.70 3.99
CA SER A 260 37.12 1.46 2.74
C SER A 260 37.45 2.93 3.01
N VAL A 261 38.65 3.35 2.60
CA VAL A 261 38.97 4.77 2.45
C VAL A 261 38.06 5.35 1.37
N MET A 262 37.36 6.44 1.67
CA MET A 262 36.60 7.20 0.67
C MET A 262 37.56 7.72 -0.41
N THR A 263 37.53 7.11 -1.61
CA THR A 263 38.26 7.61 -2.78
C THR A 263 37.38 8.58 -3.57
N ALA A 264 37.98 9.34 -4.49
CA ALA A 264 37.22 10.25 -5.35
C ALA A 264 36.24 9.52 -6.30
N ASP A 265 36.38 8.21 -6.45
CA ASP A 265 35.67 7.39 -7.43
C ASP A 265 34.16 7.29 -7.15
N SER A 266 33.73 7.14 -5.88
CA SER A 266 32.30 6.94 -5.55
C SER A 266 31.40 8.11 -5.98
N THR A 267 31.93 9.34 -5.90
CA THR A 267 31.22 10.54 -6.37
C THR A 267 30.96 10.48 -7.88
N SER A 268 31.88 9.90 -8.65
CA SER A 268 31.74 9.74 -10.09
C SER A 268 30.73 8.65 -10.47
N ASP A 269 30.62 7.60 -9.67
CA ASP A 269 29.65 6.51 -9.87
C ASP A 269 28.20 7.00 -9.71
N ILE A 270 27.90 7.79 -8.67
CA ILE A 270 26.56 8.38 -8.47
C ILE A 270 26.18 9.28 -9.64
N HIS A 271 27.10 10.12 -10.11
CA HIS A 271 26.87 10.98 -11.28
C HIS A 271 26.62 10.16 -12.56
N GLU A 272 27.32 9.04 -12.75
CA GLU A 272 27.08 8.16 -13.89
C GLU A 272 25.71 7.47 -13.82
N GLU A 273 25.32 6.92 -12.66
CA GLU A 273 23.98 6.33 -12.50
C GLU A 273 22.86 7.36 -12.66
N ARG A 274 23.05 8.62 -12.21
CA ARG A 274 22.09 9.70 -12.48
C ARG A 274 21.97 9.98 -13.98
N TYR A 275 23.09 10.00 -14.72
CA TYR A 275 23.07 10.14 -16.18
C TYR A 275 22.28 9.02 -16.86
N TRP A 276 22.52 7.75 -16.49
CA TRP A 276 21.79 6.61 -17.04
C TRP A 276 20.32 6.62 -16.66
N LEU A 277 19.97 7.06 -15.45
CA LEU A 277 18.58 7.25 -15.03
C LEU A 277 17.87 8.35 -15.84
N LEU A 278 18.51 9.52 -16.05
CA LEU A 278 17.94 10.58 -16.89
C LEU A 278 17.77 10.12 -18.35
N MET A 279 18.70 9.31 -18.87
CA MET A 279 18.55 8.66 -20.18
C MET A 279 17.38 7.67 -20.21
N GLN A 280 17.22 6.83 -19.17
CA GLN A 280 16.09 5.89 -19.04
C GLN A 280 14.75 6.63 -19.01
N ILE A 281 14.66 7.72 -18.23
CA ILE A 281 13.48 8.59 -18.16
C ILE A 281 13.18 9.20 -19.53
N LEU A 282 14.20 9.73 -20.24
CA LEU A 282 14.02 10.29 -21.58
C LEU A 282 13.46 9.25 -22.57
N LEU A 283 14.10 8.08 -22.66
CA LEU A 283 13.67 7.00 -23.56
C LEU A 283 12.26 6.50 -23.25
N ALA A 284 11.90 6.42 -21.95
CA ALA A 284 10.57 6.02 -21.53
C ALA A 284 9.52 7.11 -21.81
N CYS A 285 9.85 8.40 -21.67
CA CYS A 285 9.01 9.53 -22.09
C CYS A 285 8.78 9.53 -23.61
N GLU A 286 9.82 9.34 -24.41
CA GLU A 286 9.72 9.17 -25.87
C GLU A 286 8.79 7.99 -26.24
N LEU A 287 8.90 6.86 -25.53
CA LEU A 287 8.05 5.70 -25.75
C LEU A 287 6.59 5.98 -25.36
N LEU A 288 6.36 6.58 -24.19
CA LEU A 288 5.02 6.87 -23.68
C LEU A 288 4.27 7.86 -24.56
N VAL A 289 4.91 8.94 -24.99
CA VAL A 289 4.34 9.93 -25.93
C VAL A 289 3.87 9.28 -27.23
N ARG A 290 4.62 8.30 -27.76
CA ARG A 290 4.22 7.58 -28.99
C ARG A 290 3.08 6.58 -28.75
N LEU A 291 3.03 5.96 -27.57
CA LEU A 291 1.93 5.06 -27.17
C LEU A 291 0.62 5.83 -26.92
N ASP A 292 0.67 6.97 -26.23
CA ASP A 292 -0.48 7.86 -26.04
C ASP A 292 -0.97 8.39 -27.41
N ALA A 293 -0.07 8.77 -28.32
CA ALA A 293 -0.44 9.23 -29.67
C ALA A 293 -1.14 8.15 -30.54
N ILE A 294 -0.64 6.90 -30.52
CA ILE A 294 -1.33 5.76 -31.18
C ILE A 294 -2.71 5.51 -30.55
N THR A 295 -2.79 5.58 -29.21
CA THR A 295 -4.05 5.36 -28.48
C THR A 295 -5.09 6.41 -28.86
N GLU A 296 -4.70 7.69 -29.02
CA GLU A 296 -5.58 8.74 -29.52
C GLU A 296 -6.02 8.51 -30.96
N GLY A 297 -5.10 8.04 -31.81
CA GLY A 297 -5.40 7.68 -33.20
C GLY A 297 -6.48 6.60 -33.30
N GLU A 298 -6.44 5.60 -32.42
CA GLU A 298 -7.45 4.54 -32.32
C GLU A 298 -8.79 5.05 -31.75
N GLU A 299 -8.77 5.81 -30.65
CA GLU A 299 -9.98 6.41 -30.04
C GLU A 299 -10.73 7.34 -31.01
N LEU A 300 -10.01 8.05 -31.88
CA LEU A 300 -10.56 8.94 -32.90
C LEU A 300 -10.92 8.22 -34.22
N GLY A 301 -10.59 6.93 -34.36
CA GLY A 301 -10.79 6.16 -35.60
C GLY A 301 -9.93 6.63 -36.78
N ILE A 302 -8.85 7.36 -36.51
CA ILE A 302 -7.89 7.88 -37.52
C ILE A 302 -6.85 6.81 -37.87
N GLU A 303 -6.43 6.03 -36.88
CA GLU A 303 -5.51 4.89 -37.02
C GLU A 303 -6.19 3.61 -36.51
N SER A 304 -5.80 2.46 -37.04
CA SER A 304 -6.29 1.15 -36.59
C SER A 304 -5.10 0.29 -36.15
N ILE A 305 -4.98 0.01 -34.85
CA ILE A 305 -3.89 -0.82 -34.34
C ILE A 305 -4.13 -2.27 -34.76
N LYS A 306 -3.13 -2.93 -35.36
CA LYS A 306 -3.30 -4.35 -35.70
C LYS A 306 -3.20 -5.20 -34.43
N PRO A 307 -4.05 -6.21 -34.21
CA PRO A 307 -3.90 -7.12 -33.05
C PRO A 307 -2.51 -7.77 -32.94
N SER A 308 -1.84 -8.00 -34.07
CA SER A 308 -0.45 -8.48 -34.13
C SER A 308 0.58 -7.49 -33.56
N GLU A 309 0.33 -6.19 -33.63
CA GLU A 309 1.20 -5.14 -33.09
C GLU A 309 1.05 -5.05 -31.57
N ILE A 310 -0.18 -5.17 -31.06
CA ILE A 310 -0.47 -5.29 -29.62
C ILE A 310 0.20 -6.55 -29.05
N LEU A 311 0.01 -7.70 -29.70
CA LEU A 311 0.64 -8.97 -29.29
C LEU A 311 2.18 -8.91 -29.32
N ARG A 312 2.76 -8.20 -30.30
CA ARG A 312 4.22 -7.97 -30.34
C ARG A 312 4.67 -7.08 -29.20
N PHE A 313 3.98 -5.97 -28.93
CA PHE A 313 4.33 -5.08 -27.81
C PHE A 313 4.26 -5.81 -26.47
N GLU A 314 3.19 -6.57 -26.20
CA GLU A 314 3.04 -7.34 -24.96
C GLU A 314 4.10 -8.43 -24.77
N LYS A 315 4.67 -8.94 -25.87
CA LYS A 315 5.78 -9.91 -25.86
C LYS A 315 7.14 -9.25 -25.64
N ASP A 316 7.39 -8.12 -26.30
CA ASP A 316 8.70 -7.47 -26.34
C ASP A 316 8.92 -6.53 -25.14
N ALA A 317 7.86 -5.90 -24.62
CA ALA A 317 7.91 -5.01 -23.45
C ALA A 317 7.88 -5.82 -22.13
N ASN A 318 9.08 -6.14 -21.61
CA ASN A 318 9.26 -6.86 -20.35
C ASN A 318 8.76 -6.05 -19.12
N LYS A 319 8.79 -6.66 -17.92
CA LYS A 319 8.33 -6.03 -16.66
C LYS A 319 9.02 -4.67 -16.42
N SER A 320 10.32 -4.58 -16.68
CA SER A 320 11.13 -3.36 -16.50
C SER A 320 10.74 -2.22 -17.44
N VAL A 321 10.49 -2.52 -18.73
CA VAL A 321 9.97 -1.54 -19.69
C VAL A 321 8.63 -0.97 -19.21
N LYS A 322 7.72 -1.83 -18.75
CA LYS A 322 6.39 -1.41 -18.27
C LYS A 322 6.47 -0.55 -16.99
N TRP A 323 7.41 -0.83 -16.08
CA TRP A 323 7.68 0.05 -14.94
C TRP A 323 8.37 1.37 -15.34
N SER A 324 9.22 1.35 -16.36
CA SER A 324 9.79 2.58 -16.94
C SER A 324 8.71 3.48 -17.54
N LEU A 325 7.62 2.93 -18.10
CA LEU A 325 6.45 3.72 -18.54
C LEU A 325 5.69 4.37 -17.38
N HIS A 326 5.56 3.68 -16.23
CA HIS A 326 5.01 4.29 -15.01
C HIS A 326 5.91 5.44 -14.51
N LEU A 327 7.23 5.29 -14.59
CA LEU A 327 8.19 6.36 -14.28
C LEU A 327 8.06 7.56 -15.24
N ALA A 328 7.96 7.31 -16.55
CA ALA A 328 7.73 8.35 -17.54
C ALA A 328 6.43 9.11 -17.28
N ARG A 329 5.34 8.42 -16.93
CA ARG A 329 4.06 9.08 -16.60
C ARG A 329 4.17 9.90 -15.31
N ALA A 330 4.78 9.33 -14.26
CA ALA A 330 5.03 10.05 -13.01
C ALA A 330 5.90 11.31 -13.21
N TRP A 331 6.91 11.23 -14.07
CA TRP A 331 7.75 12.37 -14.46
C TRP A 331 6.94 13.42 -15.22
N LEU A 332 6.33 13.06 -16.35
CA LEU A 332 5.62 14.02 -17.23
C LEU A 332 4.41 14.69 -16.56
N GLU A 333 3.79 14.06 -15.55
CA GLU A 333 2.68 14.66 -14.80
C GLU A 333 3.11 15.53 -13.62
N ASN A 334 4.26 15.25 -12.99
CA ASN A 334 4.61 15.88 -11.71
C ASN A 334 5.90 16.72 -11.75
N ILE A 335 6.75 16.59 -12.77
CA ILE A 335 8.05 17.24 -12.86
C ILE A 335 8.13 18.27 -13.98
N GLU A 336 8.70 19.43 -13.67
CA GLU A 336 9.20 20.42 -14.63
C GLU A 336 10.73 20.50 -14.53
N VAL A 337 11.41 20.50 -15.67
CA VAL A 337 12.84 20.84 -15.77
C VAL A 337 12.94 22.31 -16.17
N VAL A 338 13.49 23.14 -15.29
CA VAL A 338 13.68 24.57 -15.54
C VAL A 338 15.13 24.83 -15.96
N LYS A 339 15.32 25.65 -16.99
CA LYS A 339 16.62 26.14 -17.47
C LYS A 339 16.77 27.60 -17.07
N THR A 340 17.78 27.92 -16.25
CA THR A 340 18.13 29.28 -15.83
C THR A 340 19.43 29.68 -16.49
N GLU A 341 19.45 30.83 -17.17
CA GLU A 341 20.66 31.41 -17.73
C GLU A 341 21.47 32.14 -16.66
N SER A 342 22.79 31.99 -16.67
CA SER A 342 23.70 32.62 -15.71
C SER A 342 23.88 34.10 -16.03
N THR A 343 23.11 34.97 -15.38
CA THR A 343 23.21 36.43 -15.55
C THR A 343 24.33 37.04 -14.70
N GLU A 344 25.50 37.21 -15.31
CA GLU A 344 26.49 38.24 -14.93
C GLU A 344 26.73 39.19 -16.13
N PRO A 345 27.06 40.47 -15.90
CA PRO A 345 27.31 41.42 -16.97
C PRO A 345 28.61 41.09 -17.72
N PRO A 346 28.69 41.33 -19.05
CA PRO A 346 29.83 40.91 -19.85
C PRO A 346 31.12 41.65 -19.48
N SER A 347 32.13 40.90 -19.04
CA SER A 347 33.52 41.39 -18.97
C SER A 347 34.13 41.47 -20.38
N PRO A 348 35.02 42.44 -20.66
CA PRO A 348 35.52 42.66 -22.00
C PRO A 348 36.67 41.71 -22.37
N THR A 349 36.56 41.15 -23.59
CA THR A 349 37.65 40.63 -24.43
C THR A 349 38.46 39.41 -23.95
N GLU A 350 38.05 38.22 -24.40
CA GLU A 350 38.99 37.18 -24.80
C GLU A 350 38.82 36.84 -26.30
N LYS A 351 39.93 36.47 -26.95
CA LYS A 351 40.01 36.31 -28.42
C LYS A 351 39.51 34.92 -28.87
N PRO A 352 38.89 34.79 -30.05
CA PRO A 352 38.37 33.50 -30.52
C PRO A 352 39.50 32.51 -30.81
N SER A 353 39.50 31.40 -30.08
CA SER A 353 40.35 30.23 -30.38
C SER A 353 39.83 29.51 -31.63
N GLY A 354 40.75 29.09 -32.51
CA GLY A 354 40.43 28.61 -33.85
C GLY A 354 39.81 27.20 -33.90
N TRP A 355 38.95 27.00 -34.92
CA TRP A 355 38.15 25.79 -35.19
C TRP A 355 38.87 24.42 -35.13
N LEU A 356 40.20 24.38 -35.30
CA LEU A 356 40.97 23.13 -35.26
C LEU A 356 41.20 22.60 -33.84
N ALA A 357 41.17 23.46 -32.82
CA ALA A 357 41.34 23.04 -31.42
C ALA A 357 40.18 22.16 -30.91
N THR A 358 39.01 22.26 -31.54
CA THR A 358 37.80 21.48 -31.18
C THR A 358 37.85 20.04 -31.70
N LEU A 359 38.68 19.75 -32.71
CA LEU A 359 38.75 18.42 -33.34
C LEU A 359 39.70 17.46 -32.61
N THR A 360 40.86 17.94 -32.13
CA THR A 360 41.81 17.10 -31.38
C THR A 360 41.30 16.69 -30.00
N LYS A 361 40.35 17.43 -29.42
CA LYS A 361 39.70 17.05 -28.14
C LYS A 361 38.77 15.82 -28.25
N ARG A 362 38.44 15.37 -29.47
CA ARG A 362 37.56 14.19 -29.72
C ARG A 362 38.29 12.85 -29.88
N MET A 363 39.61 12.79 -29.72
CA MET A 363 40.38 11.53 -29.89
C MET A 363 41.26 11.11 -28.70
N SER A 364 41.30 11.85 -27.60
CA SER A 364 42.10 11.47 -26.43
C SER A 364 41.25 10.83 -25.32
N LEU A 365 40.97 9.54 -25.47
CA LEU A 365 40.57 8.68 -24.35
C LEU A 365 41.84 8.13 -23.66
N SER A 366 42.52 9.01 -22.91
CA SER A 366 43.64 8.61 -22.03
C SER A 366 43.59 9.40 -20.72
N ARG A 367 43.72 8.64 -19.64
CA ARG A 367 43.72 9.07 -18.24
C ARG A 367 44.97 9.88 -17.93
N GLU A 368 44.83 11.19 -17.70
CA GLU A 368 45.85 12.01 -17.05
C GLU A 368 45.32 12.60 -15.74
N HIS A 369 46.02 12.34 -14.64
CA HIS A 369 45.81 13.00 -13.36
C HIS A 369 46.73 14.22 -13.30
N GLY A 370 46.16 15.43 -13.18
CA GLY A 370 46.88 16.67 -12.96
C GLY A 370 46.15 17.54 -11.93
N PRO A 371 46.83 18.05 -10.88
CA PRO A 371 46.17 18.85 -9.85
C PRO A 371 45.95 20.30 -10.29
N ASN A 372 44.85 20.89 -9.82
CA ASN A 372 44.51 22.32 -9.87
C ASN A 372 44.39 22.98 -11.26
N HIS A 373 43.21 22.87 -11.88
CA HIS A 373 42.63 23.97 -12.68
C HIS A 373 41.10 24.02 -12.49
N ILE A 374 40.65 24.89 -11.58
CA ILE A 374 39.23 25.23 -11.41
C ILE A 374 38.83 26.19 -12.54
N HIS A 375 38.34 25.66 -13.65
CA HIS A 375 37.60 26.45 -14.63
C HIS A 375 36.11 26.39 -14.32
N HIS A 376 35.52 27.53 -13.94
CA HIS A 376 34.08 27.64 -13.78
C HIS A 376 33.41 27.42 -15.14
N HIS A 377 32.56 26.39 -15.25
CA HIS A 377 31.78 26.14 -16.45
C HIS A 377 30.63 27.13 -16.54
N HIS A 378 30.78 28.17 -17.37
CA HIS A 378 29.74 29.14 -17.73
C HIS A 378 28.67 28.50 -18.63
N GLY A 379 27.87 27.60 -18.07
CA GLY A 379 26.74 26.93 -18.73
C GLY A 379 25.40 27.23 -18.04
N PRO A 380 24.27 27.02 -18.74
CA PRO A 380 22.95 27.18 -18.15
C PRO A 380 22.72 26.19 -17.00
N VAL A 381 22.15 26.68 -15.90
CA VAL A 381 21.83 25.86 -14.73
C VAL A 381 20.46 25.23 -14.93
N TYR A 382 20.40 23.90 -14.91
CA TYR A 382 19.16 23.15 -14.93
C TYR A 382 18.72 22.80 -13.50
N ALA A 383 17.43 22.83 -13.23
CA ALA A 383 16.85 22.44 -11.96
C ALA A 383 15.57 21.62 -12.14
N ILE A 384 15.38 20.61 -11.28
CA ILE A 384 14.13 19.83 -11.21
C ILE A 384 13.18 20.50 -10.23
N LYS A 385 11.94 20.75 -10.64
CA LYS A 385 10.85 21.28 -9.79
C LYS A 385 9.63 20.36 -9.85
N GLY A 386 8.85 20.35 -8.77
CA GLY A 386 7.55 19.69 -8.72
C GLY A 386 6.42 20.61 -9.17
N ASN A 387 5.57 20.16 -10.08
CA ASN A 387 4.43 20.93 -10.60
C ASN A 387 3.31 21.13 -9.57
N HIS A 388 3.27 20.29 -8.54
CA HIS A 388 2.10 20.11 -7.68
C HIS A 388 2.43 20.15 -6.18
N VAL A 389 3.43 20.93 -5.78
CA VAL A 389 3.90 21.09 -4.39
C VAL A 389 2.76 21.30 -3.39
N GLN A 390 1.83 22.23 -3.68
CA GLN A 390 0.71 22.52 -2.79
C GLN A 390 -0.24 21.32 -2.59
N ARG A 391 -0.41 20.46 -3.62
CA ARG A 391 -1.17 19.21 -3.49
C ARG A 391 -0.49 18.28 -2.49
N GLN A 392 0.83 18.13 -2.58
CA GLN A 392 1.59 17.28 -1.66
C GLN A 392 1.59 17.82 -0.22
N VAL A 393 1.75 19.13 -0.05
CA VAL A 393 1.61 19.81 1.26
C VAL A 393 0.24 19.55 1.88
N ASN A 394 -0.84 19.68 1.10
CA ASN A 394 -2.20 19.40 1.59
C ASN A 394 -2.35 17.94 2.03
N GLY A 395 -1.85 16.99 1.23
CA GLY A 395 -1.87 15.56 1.57
C GLY A 395 -1.05 15.22 2.82
N LEU A 396 0.08 15.90 3.06
CA LEU A 396 0.90 15.71 4.25
C LEU A 396 0.21 16.24 5.52
N ILE A 397 -0.44 17.40 5.41
CA ILE A 397 -1.25 17.98 6.48
C ILE A 397 -2.48 17.09 6.76
N HIS A 398 -3.11 16.50 5.75
CA HIS A 398 -4.21 15.54 5.94
C HIS A 398 -3.72 14.25 6.60
N PHE A 399 -2.58 13.69 6.18
CA PHE A 399 -1.93 12.53 6.81
C PHE A 399 -1.67 12.78 8.31
N ALA A 400 -1.00 13.88 8.65
CA ALA A 400 -0.72 14.25 10.04
C ALA A 400 -2.02 14.44 10.87
N LYS A 401 -3.07 15.02 10.28
CA LYS A 401 -4.39 15.16 10.92
C LYS A 401 -5.06 13.81 11.17
N GLN A 402 -5.03 12.88 10.21
CA GLN A 402 -5.63 11.55 10.40
C GLN A 402 -4.86 10.72 11.43
N LEU A 403 -3.52 10.79 11.44
CA LEU A 403 -2.70 10.16 12.49
C LEU A 403 -2.80 10.85 13.86
N ARG A 404 -3.47 12.00 13.98
CA ARG A 404 -3.54 12.80 15.22
C ARG A 404 -2.15 13.16 15.74
N TRP A 405 -1.30 13.65 14.83
CA TRP A 405 0.05 14.10 15.16
C TRP A 405 0.01 15.15 16.28
N PRO A 406 0.93 15.12 17.25
CA PRO A 406 0.97 16.11 18.34
C PRO A 406 1.12 17.53 17.81
N ASP A 407 0.54 18.50 18.52
CA ASP A 407 0.76 19.94 18.35
C ASP A 407 0.62 20.46 16.89
N LEU A 408 -0.29 19.84 16.13
CA LEU A 408 -0.58 20.13 14.73
C LEU A 408 -1.49 21.35 14.56
N ASP A 409 -1.05 22.48 15.10
CA ASP A 409 -1.71 23.77 15.02
C ASP A 409 -1.58 24.42 13.64
N SER A 410 -2.35 25.49 13.41
CA SER A 410 -2.28 26.28 12.18
C SER A 410 -0.86 26.77 11.87
N TYR A 411 -0.08 27.14 12.89
CA TYR A 411 1.31 27.57 12.75
C TYR A 411 2.23 26.44 12.26
N SER A 412 2.08 25.23 12.81
CA SER A 412 2.77 24.02 12.35
C SER A 412 2.44 23.71 10.89
N SER A 413 1.17 23.90 10.47
CA SER A 413 0.76 23.71 9.07
C SER A 413 1.37 24.74 8.11
N THR A 414 1.56 25.99 8.53
CA THR A 414 2.28 27.01 7.75
C THR A 414 3.77 26.64 7.61
N ARG A 415 4.42 26.23 8.70
CA ARG A 415 5.83 25.78 8.67
C ARG A 415 6.04 24.62 7.70
N ILE A 416 5.16 23.61 7.71
CA ILE A 416 5.19 22.49 6.75
C ILE A 416 5.12 23.01 5.31
N SER A 417 4.20 23.96 5.02
CA SER A 417 4.08 24.58 3.70
C SER A 417 5.35 25.29 3.27
N ASP A 418 5.94 26.13 4.13
CA ASP A 418 7.11 26.94 3.80
C ASP A 418 8.39 26.09 3.61
N ASN A 419 8.59 25.09 4.48
CA ASN A 419 9.66 24.11 4.34
C ASN A 419 9.52 23.28 3.06
N CYS A 420 8.34 22.74 2.78
CA CYS A 420 8.12 21.96 1.55
C CYS A 420 8.34 22.80 0.29
N ARG A 421 7.95 24.08 0.30
CA ARG A 421 8.24 25.01 -0.80
C ARG A 421 9.74 25.19 -1.00
N SER A 422 10.50 25.49 0.05
CA SER A 422 11.97 25.69 -0.06
C SER A 422 12.72 24.44 -0.51
N VAL A 423 12.28 23.23 -0.11
CA VAL A 423 12.79 21.95 -0.65
C VAL A 423 12.65 21.83 -2.17
N THR A 424 11.68 22.53 -2.77
CA THR A 424 11.39 22.52 -4.21
C THR A 424 11.82 23.77 -4.98
N GLU A 425 12.50 24.72 -4.35
CA GLU A 425 13.09 25.89 -5.04
C GLU A 425 14.36 25.49 -5.80
N GLY A 426 14.18 24.62 -6.80
CA GLY A 426 15.14 24.25 -7.82
C GLY A 426 16.47 23.71 -7.27
N THR A 427 16.50 22.46 -6.79
CA THR A 427 17.78 21.76 -6.58
C THR A 427 18.53 21.75 -7.93
N PRO A 428 19.71 22.40 -8.04
CA PRO A 428 20.42 22.49 -9.31
C PRO A 428 21.06 21.15 -9.65
N LEU A 429 20.93 20.73 -10.90
CA LEU A 429 21.46 19.46 -11.40
C LEU A 429 22.96 19.54 -11.69
N ASN A 430 23.41 20.63 -12.31
CA ASN A 430 24.72 20.70 -12.97
C ASN A 430 25.77 21.52 -12.20
N THR A 431 25.44 22.02 -11.01
CA THR A 431 26.40 22.71 -10.14
C THR A 431 27.09 21.67 -9.26
N PRO A 432 28.45 21.65 -9.15
CA PRO A 432 29.09 20.85 -8.13
C PRO A 432 28.56 21.26 -6.76
N LEU A 433 28.08 20.28 -5.99
CA LEU A 433 27.30 20.54 -4.79
C LEU A 433 28.15 21.31 -3.76
N ALA A 434 27.75 22.54 -3.46
CA ALA A 434 28.52 23.41 -2.56
C ALA A 434 28.55 22.83 -1.13
N SER A 435 29.75 22.65 -0.58
CA SER A 435 29.93 22.24 0.82
C SER A 435 29.26 23.25 1.76
N PRO A 436 28.34 22.83 2.64
CA PRO A 436 27.77 23.70 3.65
C PRO A 436 28.85 24.15 4.64
N SER A 437 28.87 25.44 4.98
CA SER A 437 29.86 25.99 5.90
C SER A 437 29.72 25.44 7.32
N SER A 438 30.70 24.61 7.72
CA SER A 438 31.20 24.41 9.09
C SER A 438 30.22 24.69 10.26
N ARG A 439 29.42 23.69 10.63
CA ARG A 439 28.90 23.56 12.01
C ARG A 439 28.82 22.10 12.46
N ALA A 440 29.74 21.73 13.36
CA ALA A 440 29.80 20.50 14.17
C ALA A 440 29.52 19.18 13.42
N GLY A 441 30.59 18.52 12.97
CA GLY A 441 30.48 17.22 12.31
C GLY A 441 30.01 16.10 13.24
N SER A 442 29.08 15.29 12.74
CA SER A 442 28.88 13.91 13.17
C SER A 442 28.90 13.06 11.92
N ARG A 443 29.83 12.09 11.82
CA ARG A 443 29.82 11.11 10.73
C ARG A 443 28.53 10.29 10.86
N ARG A 444 27.65 10.37 9.88
CA ARG A 444 26.35 9.67 9.88
C ARG A 444 26.47 8.38 9.07
N SER A 445 25.78 7.35 9.51
CA SER A 445 25.67 6.08 8.80
C SER A 445 24.60 6.19 7.72
N SER A 446 24.78 5.44 6.63
CA SER A 446 23.89 5.41 5.47
C SER A 446 22.44 5.16 5.83
N TYR A 447 21.63 5.64 4.91
CA TYR A 447 20.20 5.50 4.88
C TYR A 447 19.69 4.06 5.08
N PHE A 448 20.25 3.05 4.40
CA PHE A 448 19.86 1.65 4.59
C PHE A 448 20.89 0.94 5.49
N GLY A 449 20.46 0.48 6.66
CA GLY A 449 21.33 -0.24 7.60
C GLY A 449 21.65 -1.65 7.09
N ASP A 450 22.92 -1.90 6.78
CA ASP A 450 23.38 -3.22 6.33
C ASP A 450 23.50 -4.20 7.52
N PHE A 451 22.38 -4.84 7.85
CA PHE A 451 22.34 -5.87 8.90
C PHE A 451 22.85 -7.21 8.38
N ALA A 452 24.16 -7.38 8.46
CA ALA A 452 24.94 -8.60 8.32
C ALA A 452 24.91 -9.32 6.95
N LYS A 453 26.07 -9.29 6.28
CA LYS A 453 26.57 -10.46 5.56
C LYS A 453 27.01 -11.51 6.60
N PRO A 454 26.35 -12.67 6.73
CA PRO A 454 26.99 -13.81 7.38
C PRO A 454 28.08 -14.35 6.44
N ASP A 455 29.33 -14.36 6.91
CA ASP A 455 30.39 -15.12 6.26
C ASP A 455 29.98 -16.61 6.16
N SER A 456 30.29 -17.23 5.02
CA SER A 456 29.90 -18.59 4.61
C SER A 456 28.38 -18.84 4.49
N HIS A 457 27.91 -19.02 3.25
CA HIS A 457 26.51 -19.25 2.87
C HIS A 457 25.64 -20.04 3.88
N PRO A 458 24.58 -19.40 4.41
CA PRO A 458 23.27 -20.01 4.55
C PRO A 458 22.29 -19.32 3.58
N LYS A 459 21.22 -20.01 3.19
CA LYS A 459 20.21 -19.42 2.29
C LYS A 459 19.57 -18.21 2.96
N ARG A 460 19.76 -17.00 2.42
CA ARG A 460 19.05 -15.77 2.83
C ARG A 460 17.54 -16.09 2.75
N VAL A 461 16.84 -15.99 3.87
CA VAL A 461 15.38 -16.17 3.90
C VAL A 461 14.75 -14.93 3.30
N THR A 462 14.01 -15.08 2.20
CA THR A 462 13.29 -14.00 1.53
C THR A 462 12.09 -13.57 2.37
N SER A 463 12.32 -12.67 3.34
CA SER A 463 11.25 -12.12 4.16
C SER A 463 10.28 -11.28 3.33
N ARG A 464 8.99 -11.37 3.65
CA ARG A 464 7.94 -10.56 2.98
C ARG A 464 8.06 -9.06 3.26
N ARG A 465 8.80 -8.65 4.29
CA ARG A 465 8.91 -7.26 4.77
C ARG A 465 10.37 -6.85 4.81
N ARG A 466 10.83 -6.08 3.83
CA ARG A 466 12.18 -5.49 3.86
C ARG A 466 12.22 -4.44 4.97
N LYS A 467 13.25 -4.47 5.84
CA LYS A 467 13.44 -3.44 6.87
C LYS A 467 13.98 -2.17 6.21
N ILE A 468 13.22 -1.09 6.28
CA ILE A 468 13.61 0.21 5.74
C ILE A 468 14.02 1.11 6.92
N SER A 469 15.33 1.16 7.16
CA SER A 469 15.92 2.28 7.88
C SER A 469 15.97 3.51 6.96
N ALA A 470 16.09 4.70 7.55
CA ALA A 470 16.26 5.94 6.82
C ALA A 470 17.07 6.96 7.64
N ALA A 471 18.09 7.56 7.03
CA ALA A 471 18.71 8.77 7.56
C ALA A 471 17.84 9.97 7.18
N LEU A 472 17.24 10.62 8.16
CA LEU A 472 16.35 11.77 7.99
C LEU A 472 17.13 13.08 7.90
N HIS A 473 16.77 13.93 6.94
CA HIS A 473 17.39 15.23 6.72
C HIS A 473 16.36 16.27 6.24
N PRO A 474 16.28 17.49 6.82
CA PRO A 474 15.28 18.50 6.42
C PRO A 474 15.28 18.92 4.94
N SER A 475 16.37 18.68 4.21
CA SER A 475 16.47 18.85 2.75
C SER A 475 16.82 17.55 2.02
N GLY A 476 16.52 16.40 2.63
CA GLY A 476 16.86 15.07 2.15
C GLY A 476 16.08 14.65 0.91
N TRP A 477 16.56 13.59 0.25
CA TRP A 477 15.93 13.06 -0.97
C TRP A 477 14.54 12.47 -0.72
N LEU A 478 14.22 12.07 0.52
CA LEU A 478 12.91 11.62 0.99
C LEU A 478 11.83 12.70 0.80
N SER A 479 11.95 13.83 1.51
CA SER A 479 11.08 14.99 1.33
C SER A 479 11.02 15.43 -0.13
N LYS A 480 12.15 15.46 -0.86
CA LYS A 480 12.15 15.81 -2.29
C LYS A 480 11.29 14.85 -3.13
N SER A 481 11.33 13.55 -2.86
CA SER A 481 10.51 12.54 -3.57
C SER A 481 9.02 12.77 -3.34
N TYR A 482 8.61 12.97 -2.09
CA TYR A 482 7.22 13.23 -1.75
C TYR A 482 6.72 14.56 -2.34
N VAL A 483 7.43 15.65 -2.06
CA VAL A 483 6.98 17.01 -2.35
C VAL A 483 7.05 17.34 -3.85
N SER A 484 7.98 16.75 -4.60
CA SER A 484 7.97 16.80 -6.06
C SER A 484 6.83 15.99 -6.68
N GLY A 485 6.39 14.91 -6.02
CA GLY A 485 5.42 13.96 -6.54
C GLY A 485 6.02 12.86 -7.42
N LEU A 486 7.35 12.76 -7.53
CA LEU A 486 8.02 11.70 -8.27
C LEU A 486 8.13 10.43 -7.41
N MET A 487 7.01 9.70 -7.35
CA MET A 487 6.89 8.44 -6.62
C MET A 487 6.25 7.39 -7.53
N LEU A 488 6.71 6.14 -7.42
CA LEU A 488 6.15 5.01 -8.15
C LEU A 488 5.16 4.20 -7.30
N PRO A 489 4.14 3.56 -7.91
CA PRO A 489 3.20 2.69 -7.21
C PRO A 489 3.83 1.61 -6.34
N GLY A 490 3.23 1.37 -5.16
CA GLY A 490 3.71 0.43 -4.15
C GLY A 490 3.86 1.06 -2.76
N GLU A 491 4.56 0.36 -1.87
CA GLU A 491 4.70 0.72 -0.45
C GLU A 491 5.50 2.01 -0.18
N GLY A 492 6.24 2.54 -1.15
CA GLY A 492 7.09 3.73 -0.97
C GLY A 492 6.38 4.95 -0.35
N LEU A 493 5.10 5.19 -0.71
CA LEU A 493 4.37 6.38 -0.26
C LEU A 493 4.25 6.50 1.27
N CYS A 494 4.09 5.39 2.01
CA CYS A 494 3.95 5.47 3.47
C CYS A 494 5.28 5.83 4.15
N HIS A 495 6.41 5.40 3.57
CA HIS A 495 7.75 5.77 4.01
C HIS A 495 8.02 7.24 3.72
N PHE A 496 7.70 7.70 2.49
CA PHE A 496 7.81 9.10 2.08
C PHE A 496 6.97 10.05 2.95
N LEU A 497 5.72 9.70 3.25
CA LEU A 497 4.84 10.52 4.09
C LEU A 497 5.37 10.70 5.52
N MET A 498 5.74 9.60 6.20
CA MET A 498 6.24 9.69 7.58
C MET A 498 7.61 10.35 7.65
N ALA A 499 8.51 10.04 6.72
CA ALA A 499 9.78 10.74 6.59
C ALA A 499 9.61 12.25 6.44
N THR A 500 8.79 12.69 5.48
CA THR A 500 8.56 14.12 5.23
C THR A 500 7.92 14.80 6.44
N LEU A 501 6.99 14.12 7.14
CA LEU A 501 6.38 14.66 8.36
C LEU A 501 7.43 14.89 9.46
N LEU A 502 8.27 13.89 9.72
CA LEU A 502 9.36 13.98 10.69
C LEU A 502 10.39 15.06 10.31
N GLU A 503 10.83 15.10 9.05
CA GLU A 503 11.78 16.09 8.53
C GLU A 503 11.26 17.54 8.64
N ASN A 504 9.95 17.73 8.74
CA ASN A 504 9.30 19.02 8.98
C ASN A 504 9.03 19.35 10.46
N ASP A 505 9.16 18.38 11.36
CA ASP A 505 8.98 18.52 12.80
C ASP A 505 10.34 18.48 13.53
N GLN A 506 10.87 19.68 13.79
CA GLN A 506 12.15 19.87 14.48
C GLN A 506 12.15 19.32 15.91
N GLU A 507 10.99 19.27 16.59
CA GLU A 507 10.91 18.73 17.94
C GLU A 507 10.91 17.20 17.91
N ALA A 508 10.15 16.58 17.01
CA ALA A 508 10.20 15.14 16.77
C ALA A 508 11.63 14.70 16.39
N MET A 509 12.29 15.39 15.46
CA MET A 509 13.66 15.11 15.06
C MET A 509 14.68 15.25 16.20
N ALA A 510 14.49 16.23 17.09
CA ALA A 510 15.37 16.43 18.25
C ALA A 510 15.23 15.31 19.30
N LYS A 511 14.03 14.76 19.50
CA LYS A 511 13.76 13.68 20.47
C LYS A 511 14.02 12.27 19.92
N LEU A 512 13.58 12.01 18.69
CA LEU A 512 13.70 10.70 18.04
C LEU A 512 15.09 10.45 17.44
N GLY A 513 15.81 11.52 17.10
CA GLY A 513 17.09 11.47 16.41
C GLY A 513 16.98 11.29 14.90
N PRO A 514 18.11 11.38 14.17
CA PRO A 514 18.15 11.45 12.71
C PRO A 514 18.05 10.10 11.99
N MET A 515 17.91 8.98 12.71
CA MET A 515 17.84 7.65 12.13
C MET A 515 16.46 7.05 12.41
N ALA A 516 15.69 6.79 11.37
CA ALA A 516 14.34 6.26 11.44
C ALA A 516 14.27 4.78 11.05
N ASN A 517 13.31 4.05 11.63
CA ASN A 517 12.94 2.69 11.21
C ASN A 517 11.50 2.72 10.66
N LEU A 518 11.35 2.99 9.36
CA LEU A 518 10.06 3.24 8.72
C LEU A 518 9.17 1.98 8.57
N CYS A 519 9.65 0.82 9.04
CA CYS A 519 8.89 -0.43 9.18
C CYS A 519 8.60 -0.80 10.65
N GLY A 520 9.19 -0.10 11.61
CA GLY A 520 9.04 -0.34 13.05
C GLY A 520 7.99 0.57 13.68
N GLY A 521 8.30 1.09 14.87
CA GLY A 521 7.52 2.14 15.50
C GLY A 521 8.36 3.01 16.42
N PHE A 522 7.72 4.00 17.02
CA PHE A 522 8.34 4.96 17.94
C PHE A 522 7.32 5.50 18.94
N VAL A 523 7.80 6.03 20.06
CA VAL A 523 7.03 6.83 21.00
C VAL A 523 7.38 8.29 20.78
N TYR A 524 6.37 9.16 20.75
CA TYR A 524 6.57 10.61 20.66
C TYR A 524 5.40 11.36 21.31
N SER A 525 5.70 12.29 22.22
CA SER A 525 4.74 13.19 22.87
C SER A 525 3.52 12.45 23.46
N GLY A 526 3.79 11.39 24.23
CA GLY A 526 2.77 10.61 24.94
C GLY A 526 1.91 9.69 24.07
N LYS A 527 2.25 9.50 22.79
CA LYS A 527 1.62 8.55 21.86
C LYS A 527 2.63 7.56 21.32
N SER A 528 2.16 6.42 20.83
CA SER A 528 2.97 5.50 20.02
C SER A 528 2.51 5.48 18.56
N PHE A 529 3.48 5.38 17.66
CA PHE A 529 3.29 5.37 16.21
C PHE A 529 3.95 4.12 15.64
N TRP A 530 3.23 3.38 14.80
CA TRP A 530 3.66 2.09 14.27
C TRP A 530 3.37 2.00 12.79
N SER A 531 4.31 1.49 12.02
CA SER A 531 4.03 1.06 10.66
C SER A 531 3.05 -0.12 10.70
N THR A 532 2.16 -0.23 9.71
CA THR A 532 1.38 -1.44 9.42
C THR A 532 2.28 -2.64 9.07
N ALA A 533 3.56 -2.38 8.76
CA ALA A 533 4.60 -3.41 8.69
C ALA A 533 4.87 -4.08 10.05
N CYS A 534 4.62 -3.41 11.18
CA CYS A 534 4.85 -3.91 12.52
C CYS A 534 3.64 -4.67 13.10
N MET A 535 3.88 -5.83 13.71
CA MET A 535 2.83 -6.64 14.33
C MET A 535 2.13 -5.93 15.50
N ILE A 536 2.87 -5.18 16.33
CA ILE A 536 2.29 -4.39 17.44
C ILE A 536 1.29 -3.37 16.90
N GLY A 537 1.67 -2.61 15.87
CA GLY A 537 0.77 -1.65 15.22
C GLY A 537 -0.54 -2.32 14.84
N ARG A 538 -0.49 -3.45 14.14
CA ARG A 538 -1.67 -4.19 13.68
C ARG A 538 -2.54 -4.78 14.80
N VAL A 539 -1.97 -5.05 15.97
CA VAL A 539 -2.72 -5.44 17.18
C VAL A 539 -3.37 -4.21 17.84
N LEU A 540 -2.60 -3.15 18.09
CA LEU A 540 -3.06 -1.92 18.76
C LEU A 540 -4.00 -1.07 17.90
N ALA A 541 -4.01 -1.24 16.59
CA ALA A 541 -4.91 -0.56 15.66
C ALA A 541 -6.40 -0.79 16.01
N ALA A 542 -6.71 -1.95 16.60
CA ALA A 542 -8.04 -2.28 17.11
C ALA A 542 -8.42 -1.57 18.41
N GLY A 543 -7.54 -0.76 19.00
CA GLY A 543 -7.80 -0.04 20.24
C GLY A 543 -8.74 1.15 20.08
N LYS A 544 -9.38 1.53 21.20
CA LYS A 544 -10.00 2.85 21.34
C LYS A 544 -8.90 3.91 21.26
N GLY A 545 -9.22 5.08 20.70
CA GLY A 545 -8.24 6.15 20.51
C GLY A 545 -7.32 5.98 19.30
N SER A 546 -7.01 4.74 18.89
CA SER A 546 -6.15 4.46 17.74
C SER A 546 -6.68 5.03 16.42
N ALA A 547 -5.77 5.46 15.55
CA ALA A 547 -6.06 5.91 14.19
C ALA A 547 -5.12 5.25 13.19
N GLU A 548 -5.51 5.19 11.92
CA GLU A 548 -4.68 4.67 10.83
C GLU A 548 -4.80 5.60 9.63
N CYS A 549 -3.68 5.84 8.95
CA CYS A 549 -3.63 6.53 7.67
C CYS A 549 -2.41 6.08 6.87
N MET A 550 -2.59 5.79 5.58
CA MET A 550 -1.51 5.48 4.61
C MET A 550 -0.37 4.64 5.18
N GLY A 551 -0.70 3.44 5.68
CA GLY A 551 0.28 2.46 6.16
C GLY A 551 0.87 2.74 7.56
N TRP A 552 0.43 3.78 8.26
CA TRP A 552 0.83 4.11 9.63
C TRP A 552 -0.35 4.13 10.58
N ILE A 553 -0.10 3.76 11.83
CA ILE A 553 -1.06 3.66 12.92
C ILE A 553 -0.56 4.52 14.09
N SER A 554 -1.43 5.31 14.70
CA SER A 554 -1.17 5.96 15.98
C SER A 554 -2.05 5.35 17.08
N SER A 555 -1.54 5.33 18.31
CA SER A 555 -2.22 4.79 19.48
C SER A 555 -1.91 5.62 20.73
N ASP A 556 -2.90 5.71 21.62
CA ASP A 556 -2.74 6.29 22.96
C ASP A 556 -2.07 5.31 23.94
N ILE A 557 -1.87 4.05 23.52
CA ILE A 557 -1.16 3.03 24.30
C ILE A 557 0.35 3.20 24.04
N ILE A 558 1.11 3.51 25.09
CA ILE A 558 2.58 3.57 25.06
C ILE A 558 3.20 2.35 25.76
N PRO A 559 4.37 1.87 25.32
CA PRO A 559 5.12 0.83 26.03
C PRO A 559 5.55 1.28 27.44
N GLN A 560 5.40 0.39 28.42
CA GLN A 560 5.74 0.69 29.81
C GLN A 560 7.25 0.91 29.96
N GLY A 561 7.62 2.03 30.60
CA GLY A 561 9.02 2.37 30.93
C GLY A 561 9.85 2.91 29.77
N LEU A 562 9.27 3.09 28.56
CA LEU A 562 9.94 3.72 27.43
C LEU A 562 9.39 5.13 27.21
N GLY A 563 10.29 6.11 27.10
CA GLY A 563 9.98 7.48 26.69
C GLY A 563 10.05 7.67 25.18
N ASP A 564 10.10 8.93 24.74
CA ASP A 564 10.21 9.27 23.31
C ASP A 564 11.46 8.63 22.67
N GLY A 565 11.29 7.97 21.51
CA GLY A 565 12.37 7.25 20.81
C GLY A 565 11.88 6.14 19.89
N TRP A 566 12.78 5.67 19.01
CA TRP A 566 12.52 4.55 18.09
C TRP A 566 12.59 3.18 18.77
N ILE A 567 11.69 2.29 18.36
CA ILE A 567 11.56 0.93 18.91
C ILE A 567 11.54 -0.06 17.74
N ASN A 568 12.51 -0.98 17.71
CA ASN A 568 12.45 -2.16 16.86
C ASN A 568 11.95 -3.35 17.67
N VAL A 569 11.18 -4.25 17.05
CA VAL A 569 10.62 -5.43 17.73
C VAL A 569 10.89 -6.69 16.92
N GLU A 570 11.39 -7.73 17.60
CA GLU A 570 11.63 -9.03 17.01
C GLU A 570 10.31 -9.81 16.91
N VAL A 571 9.98 -10.23 15.69
CA VAL A 571 8.78 -11.01 15.39
C VAL A 571 9.18 -12.11 14.40
N LYS A 572 8.66 -13.33 14.58
CA LYS A 572 9.01 -14.50 13.76
C LYS A 572 7.93 -14.76 12.71
N GLU A 573 8.32 -14.93 11.44
CA GLU A 573 7.40 -15.37 10.38
C GLU A 573 6.78 -16.74 10.72
N THR A 574 5.55 -16.99 10.25
CA THR A 574 4.89 -18.28 10.45
C THR A 574 5.44 -19.34 9.47
N ALA A 575 5.45 -20.61 9.89
CA ALA A 575 5.94 -21.70 9.04
C ALA A 575 5.05 -21.93 7.80
N GLU A 576 3.75 -21.66 7.90
CA GLU A 576 2.83 -21.71 6.76
C GLU A 576 3.15 -20.59 5.76
N ASP A 577 3.32 -19.36 6.25
CA ASP A 577 3.63 -18.21 5.40
C ASP A 577 4.97 -18.32 4.68
N ALA A 578 5.99 -18.86 5.34
CA ALA A 578 7.30 -19.15 4.74
C ALA A 578 7.25 -20.26 3.66
N HIS A 579 6.27 -21.18 3.73
CA HIS A 579 6.12 -22.24 2.72
C HIS A 579 5.33 -21.79 1.48
N TYR A 580 4.36 -20.88 1.62
CA TYR A 580 3.46 -20.45 0.56
C TYR A 580 3.90 -19.15 -0.14
N ILE A 581 5.14 -19.12 -0.65
CA ILE A 581 5.70 -18.01 -1.44
C ILE A 581 5.95 -18.39 -2.92
N ASP A 582 6.12 -17.38 -3.77
CA ASP A 582 6.33 -17.50 -5.22
C ASP A 582 5.31 -18.47 -5.87
N LYS A 583 5.76 -19.50 -6.60
CA LYS A 583 4.92 -20.48 -7.31
C LYS A 583 4.11 -21.39 -6.38
N LYS A 584 4.40 -21.38 -5.08
CA LYS A 584 3.62 -22.11 -4.06
C LYS A 584 2.51 -21.28 -3.43
N ALA A 585 2.47 -19.96 -3.65
CA ALA A 585 1.47 -19.10 -3.02
C ALA A 585 0.03 -19.50 -3.37
N ARG A 586 -0.89 -19.35 -2.40
CA ARG A 586 -2.32 -19.71 -2.51
C ARG A 586 -2.97 -19.18 -3.80
N LEU A 587 -2.59 -17.99 -4.25
CA LEU A 587 -3.09 -17.33 -5.45
C LEU A 587 -2.89 -18.13 -6.75
N TRP A 588 -1.89 -19.02 -6.83
CA TRP A 588 -1.73 -19.91 -7.98
C TRP A 588 -2.74 -21.05 -8.02
N ALA A 589 -3.30 -21.46 -6.86
CA ALA A 589 -4.28 -22.53 -6.72
C ALA A 589 -5.70 -22.05 -7.05
N LYS A 590 -5.89 -21.44 -8.23
CA LYS A 590 -7.13 -20.74 -8.64
C LYS A 590 -8.42 -21.54 -8.40
N GLN A 591 -8.42 -22.80 -8.83
CA GLN A 591 -9.56 -23.70 -8.69
C GLN A 591 -9.87 -24.00 -7.22
N SER A 592 -8.85 -24.06 -6.35
CA SER A 592 -9.04 -24.23 -4.90
C SER A 592 -9.66 -22.99 -4.27
N VAL A 593 -9.20 -21.78 -4.64
CA VAL A 593 -9.76 -20.50 -4.19
C VAL A 593 -11.27 -20.40 -4.51
N GLU A 594 -11.65 -20.72 -5.74
CA GLU A 594 -13.05 -20.69 -6.20
C GLU A 594 -13.88 -21.82 -5.58
N ARG A 595 -13.37 -23.07 -5.56
CA ARG A 595 -14.07 -24.24 -5.00
C ARG A 595 -14.31 -24.11 -3.50
N GLU A 596 -13.30 -23.70 -2.74
CA GLU A 596 -13.37 -23.64 -1.28
C GLU A 596 -14.17 -22.42 -0.77
N SER A 597 -14.64 -21.54 -1.66
CA SER A 597 -15.52 -20.40 -1.35
C SER A 597 -16.89 -20.42 -2.06
N ARG A 598 -17.16 -21.46 -2.85
CA ARG A 598 -18.38 -21.66 -3.64
C ARG A 598 -19.62 -21.75 -2.75
N VAL A 599 -20.68 -21.01 -3.08
CA VAL A 599 -21.91 -20.95 -2.25
C VAL A 599 -22.60 -22.32 -2.05
N LEU A 600 -22.43 -23.25 -3.00
CA LEU A 600 -22.95 -24.63 -2.95
C LEU A 600 -21.94 -25.64 -2.40
N GLY A 601 -20.76 -25.20 -1.97
CA GLY A 601 -19.62 -26.07 -1.64
C GLY A 601 -19.27 -27.03 -2.80
N ASP A 602 -19.13 -28.31 -2.47
CA ASP A 602 -18.81 -29.41 -3.37
C ASP A 602 -20.02 -30.03 -4.09
N ALA A 603 -21.25 -29.56 -3.82
CA ALA A 603 -22.46 -30.14 -4.43
C ALA A 603 -22.59 -29.85 -5.93
N ASP A 604 -23.21 -30.78 -6.64
CA ASP A 604 -23.73 -30.57 -7.99
C ASP A 604 -25.04 -29.74 -7.90
N PRO A 605 -25.16 -28.59 -8.58
CA PRO A 605 -26.37 -27.75 -8.54
C PRO A 605 -27.69 -28.50 -8.73
N SER A 606 -27.73 -29.56 -9.55
CA SER A 606 -28.96 -30.33 -9.80
C SER A 606 -29.48 -31.10 -8.58
N SER A 607 -28.62 -31.33 -7.58
CA SER A 607 -28.84 -32.21 -6.42
C SER A 607 -29.11 -31.47 -5.10
N VAL A 608 -28.99 -30.14 -5.08
CA VAL A 608 -28.99 -29.33 -3.85
C VAL A 608 -30.38 -29.24 -3.22
N LEU A 609 -30.49 -29.55 -1.93
CA LEU A 609 -31.74 -29.49 -1.17
C LEU A 609 -31.79 -28.29 -0.20
N PRO A 610 -32.99 -27.75 0.12
CA PRO A 610 -33.15 -26.72 1.16
C PRO A 610 -32.66 -27.12 2.57
N ALA A 611 -32.52 -28.43 2.82
CA ALA A 611 -31.99 -28.96 4.08
C ALA A 611 -30.45 -29.03 4.13
N ASP A 612 -29.77 -28.80 3.00
CA ASP A 612 -28.30 -28.77 2.93
C ASP A 612 -27.70 -27.44 3.42
N PHE A 613 -28.56 -26.47 3.76
CA PHE A 613 -28.16 -25.16 4.24
C PHE A 613 -28.59 -24.90 5.69
N ILE A 614 -27.69 -24.25 6.42
CA ILE A 614 -27.94 -23.60 7.71
C ILE A 614 -27.83 -22.08 7.53
N ILE A 615 -28.29 -21.31 8.51
CA ILE A 615 -27.94 -19.88 8.60
C ILE A 615 -27.07 -19.72 9.84
N PRO A 616 -25.76 -19.45 9.72
CA PRO A 616 -24.93 -19.11 10.85
C PRO A 616 -25.44 -17.82 11.50
N PHE A 617 -25.87 -17.91 12.75
CA PHE A 617 -26.35 -16.78 13.54
C PHE A 617 -25.56 -16.67 14.86
N GLU A 618 -25.52 -15.48 15.41
CA GLU A 618 -24.92 -15.19 16.71
C GLU A 618 -25.86 -15.68 17.82
N ASN A 619 -25.34 -16.26 18.90
CA ASN A 619 -26.08 -16.96 19.99
C ASN A 619 -26.48 -18.43 19.74
N ILE A 620 -25.55 -19.27 19.25
CA ILE A 620 -25.75 -20.74 19.17
C ILE A 620 -25.65 -21.42 20.56
N TYR A 621 -25.34 -20.66 21.62
CA TYR A 621 -25.20 -21.13 23.00
C TYR A 621 -26.54 -21.57 23.64
N ARG A 622 -26.98 -22.80 23.35
CA ARG A 622 -28.28 -23.32 23.78
C ARG A 622 -28.43 -23.53 25.28
N ASP A 623 -27.36 -23.95 25.95
CA ASP A 623 -27.43 -24.45 27.33
C ASP A 623 -26.98 -23.41 28.38
N LYS A 624 -26.24 -22.37 27.98
CA LYS A 624 -25.79 -21.28 28.85
C LYS A 624 -25.45 -20.05 28.03
N SER A 625 -26.09 -18.91 28.30
CA SER A 625 -25.74 -17.63 27.68
C SER A 625 -24.27 -17.26 27.97
N PRO A 626 -23.51 -16.74 26.99
CA PRO A 626 -22.13 -16.35 27.21
C PRO A 626 -22.04 -15.24 28.27
N PRO A 627 -20.99 -15.23 29.12
CA PRO A 627 -20.82 -14.20 30.13
C PRO A 627 -20.57 -12.84 29.47
N SER A 628 -21.11 -11.78 30.06
CA SER A 628 -20.64 -10.42 29.76
C SER A 628 -19.21 -10.28 30.28
N LEU A 629 -18.28 -9.91 29.40
CA LEU A 629 -16.89 -9.64 29.76
C LEU A 629 -16.61 -8.15 29.63
N TRP A 630 -15.93 -7.60 30.62
CA TRP A 630 -15.20 -6.35 30.48
C TRP A 630 -13.71 -6.69 30.31
N VAL A 631 -13.07 -6.10 29.31
CA VAL A 631 -11.64 -6.28 29.03
C VAL A 631 -10.99 -4.89 29.05
N GLU A 632 -9.88 -4.79 29.77
CA GLU A 632 -9.06 -3.58 29.89
C GLU A 632 -7.61 -3.96 29.60
N LEU A 633 -6.96 -3.27 28.66
CA LEU A 633 -5.52 -3.39 28.47
C LEU A 633 -4.80 -2.63 29.59
N LYS A 634 -3.96 -3.32 30.36
CA LYS A 634 -3.19 -2.74 31.47
C LYS A 634 -1.86 -2.20 30.99
N THR A 635 -1.04 -3.02 30.33
CA THR A 635 0.31 -2.60 29.89
C THR A 635 0.71 -3.24 28.57
N LEU A 636 1.61 -2.53 27.86
CA LEU A 636 2.41 -3.04 26.76
C LEU A 636 3.86 -3.13 27.25
N ASN A 637 4.37 -4.33 27.44
CA ASN A 637 5.69 -4.58 27.99
C ASN A 637 6.71 -4.85 26.88
N MET A 638 7.88 -4.23 27.00
CA MET A 638 9.02 -4.46 26.11
C MET A 638 10.16 -5.10 26.91
N SER A 639 10.53 -6.32 26.54
CA SER A 639 11.63 -7.06 27.16
C SER A 639 12.82 -7.07 26.21
N ALA A 640 13.98 -6.60 26.68
CA ALA A 640 15.23 -6.79 25.97
C ALA A 640 15.58 -8.30 25.98
N PRO A 641 16.02 -8.90 24.87
CA PRO A 641 16.38 -10.31 24.83
C PRO A 641 17.45 -10.65 25.89
N ALA A 642 17.19 -11.68 26.70
CA ALA A 642 18.13 -12.17 27.70
C ALA A 642 19.36 -12.79 27.00
N GLY A 643 20.39 -11.96 26.80
CA GLY A 643 21.55 -12.30 25.98
C GLY A 643 22.03 -11.21 25.02
N SER A 644 21.50 -9.97 25.09
CA SER A 644 21.99 -8.82 24.30
C SER A 644 23.39 -8.31 24.75
N VAL A 645 24.36 -9.22 24.88
CA VAL A 645 25.76 -8.87 24.68
C VAL A 645 25.93 -8.58 23.20
N HIS A 646 26.43 -7.38 22.93
CA HIS A 646 26.88 -6.83 21.65
C HIS A 646 26.90 -7.74 20.41
N THR A 647 26.31 -7.23 19.32
CA THR A 647 26.88 -7.40 17.97
C THR A 647 27.74 -6.19 17.61
N THR A 648 28.81 -5.93 18.36
CA THR A 648 29.94 -5.17 17.84
C THR A 648 30.84 -6.12 17.04
N PRO A 649 31.32 -5.73 15.85
CA PRO A 649 32.56 -6.27 15.33
C PRO A 649 33.67 -6.03 16.35
N THR A 650 34.55 -7.01 16.52
CA THR A 650 35.63 -7.07 17.52
C THR A 650 36.41 -5.77 17.72
N GLU A 651 36.64 -5.40 18.98
CA GLU A 651 37.54 -4.32 19.36
C GLU A 651 38.98 -4.61 18.89
N HIS A 652 39.55 -3.73 18.05
CA HIS A 652 41.00 -3.61 17.88
C HIS A 652 41.41 -2.14 17.86
N GLY A 653 42.23 -1.73 18.84
CA GLY A 653 42.93 -0.43 18.85
C GLY A 653 42.31 0.64 19.75
N ILE A 654 42.74 0.67 21.01
CA ILE A 654 42.47 1.80 21.92
C ILE A 654 43.12 3.07 21.37
N THR A 655 42.32 4.11 21.09
CA THR A 655 42.81 5.50 20.94
C THR A 655 41.92 6.45 21.76
N PRO A 656 42.48 7.28 22.65
CA PRO A 656 41.74 7.93 23.75
C PRO A 656 41.04 9.24 23.34
N LEU A 657 40.20 9.21 22.30
CA LEU A 657 39.53 10.40 21.77
C LEU A 657 38.10 10.15 21.20
N SER A 658 37.50 8.99 21.44
CA SER A 658 36.23 8.56 20.79
C SER A 658 35.02 8.44 21.74
N GLU A 659 34.92 9.28 22.78
CA GLU A 659 33.77 9.25 23.73
C GLU A 659 32.62 10.22 23.37
N MET A 660 32.74 11.03 22.31
CA MET A 660 31.75 12.06 21.95
C MET A 660 31.32 11.98 20.48
N SER A 661 30.58 10.94 20.10
CA SER A 661 29.50 10.95 19.07
C SER A 661 29.03 9.51 18.76
N LYS A 662 28.17 8.94 19.61
CA LYS A 662 27.35 7.79 19.24
C LYS A 662 25.94 8.27 18.93
N ALA A 663 25.44 8.00 17.73
CA ALA A 663 24.01 8.12 17.44
C ALA A 663 23.23 7.12 18.32
N PRO A 664 22.00 7.44 18.75
CA PRO A 664 21.20 6.54 19.58
C PRO A 664 20.94 5.23 18.83
N GLU A 665 21.39 4.11 19.40
CA GLU A 665 21.18 2.78 18.83
C GLU A 665 19.69 2.39 18.93
N ILE A 666 19.08 1.97 17.82
CA ILE A 666 17.68 1.51 17.83
C ILE A 666 17.63 0.12 18.43
N HIS A 667 17.15 0.04 19.68
CA HIS A 667 17.10 -1.21 20.42
C HIS A 667 16.02 -2.16 19.88
N THR A 668 16.29 -3.47 19.94
CA THR A 668 15.35 -4.52 19.53
C THR A 668 14.78 -5.23 20.76
N TYR A 669 13.45 -5.31 20.83
CA TYR A 669 12.72 -5.87 21.96
C TYR A 669 11.85 -7.06 21.55
N THR A 670 11.49 -7.90 22.52
CA THR A 670 10.33 -8.78 22.46
C THR A 670 9.15 -8.12 23.19
N ALA A 671 7.96 -8.20 22.61
CA ALA A 671 6.78 -7.50 23.11
C ALA A 671 5.73 -8.45 23.70
N SER A 672 5.10 -8.03 24.80
CA SER A 672 3.91 -8.68 25.36
C SER A 672 2.90 -7.65 25.84
N VAL A 673 1.63 -8.04 25.88
CA VAL A 673 0.51 -7.21 26.35
C VAL A 673 -0.21 -7.90 27.50
N VAL A 674 -0.55 -7.11 28.53
CA VAL A 674 -1.26 -7.58 29.72
C VAL A 674 -2.68 -7.01 29.72
N PHE A 675 -3.66 -7.88 29.94
CA PHE A 675 -5.07 -7.54 30.02
C PHE A 675 -5.66 -7.98 31.34
N THR A 676 -6.57 -7.18 31.88
CA THR A 676 -7.49 -7.60 32.93
C THR A 676 -8.83 -7.94 32.28
N VAL A 677 -9.36 -9.13 32.60
CA VAL A 677 -10.66 -9.61 32.12
C VAL A 677 -11.56 -9.83 33.33
N ILE A 678 -12.69 -9.11 33.37
CA ILE A 678 -13.69 -9.15 34.43
C ILE A 678 -14.97 -9.77 33.87
N ASN A 679 -15.42 -10.88 34.47
CA ASN A 679 -16.72 -11.46 34.16
C ASN A 679 -17.83 -10.74 34.95
N SER A 680 -18.67 -9.96 34.27
CA SER A 680 -19.70 -9.13 34.91
C SER A 680 -20.77 -9.94 35.65
N GLY A 681 -20.93 -11.24 35.34
CA GLY A 681 -21.89 -12.13 35.99
C GLY A 681 -21.39 -12.78 37.28
N THR A 682 -20.08 -12.92 37.46
CA THR A 682 -19.48 -13.53 38.66
C THR A 682 -18.65 -12.57 39.50
N GLY A 683 -18.27 -11.41 38.95
CA GLY A 683 -17.29 -10.50 39.56
C GLY A 683 -15.86 -11.06 39.54
N GLU A 684 -15.61 -12.18 38.85
CA GLU A 684 -14.28 -12.79 38.79
C GLU A 684 -13.38 -11.97 37.85
N GLU A 685 -12.24 -11.52 38.39
CA GLU A 685 -11.20 -10.77 37.70
C GLU A 685 -9.97 -11.66 37.50
N LYS A 686 -9.44 -11.70 36.27
CA LYS A 686 -8.23 -12.46 35.90
C LYS A 686 -7.34 -11.65 34.98
N GLU A 687 -6.03 -11.73 35.21
CA GLU A 687 -5.02 -11.18 34.31
C GLU A 687 -4.58 -12.22 33.28
N TYR A 688 -4.38 -11.77 32.05
CA TYR A 688 -3.88 -12.55 30.92
C TYR A 688 -2.75 -11.80 30.22
N THR A 689 -1.64 -12.49 29.95
CA THR A 689 -0.47 -11.93 29.27
C THR A 689 -0.24 -12.67 27.96
N TYR A 690 -0.17 -11.95 26.85
CA TYR A 690 0.06 -12.53 25.51
C TYR A 690 1.33 -11.98 24.85
N GLY A 691 2.15 -12.88 24.32
CA GLY A 691 3.38 -12.52 23.59
C GLY A 691 3.12 -12.19 22.12
N ILE A 692 3.45 -10.98 21.66
CA ILE A 692 3.30 -10.55 20.25
C ILE A 692 4.52 -11.01 19.45
N GLY A 693 4.67 -12.34 19.31
CA GLY A 693 5.89 -12.99 18.80
C GLY A 693 5.83 -13.52 17.36
N LYS A 694 4.66 -13.56 16.71
CA LYS A 694 4.48 -14.09 15.34
C LYS A 694 3.96 -13.02 14.38
N ASP A 695 4.50 -12.98 13.17
CA ASP A 695 4.08 -12.03 12.15
C ASP A 695 2.89 -12.62 11.38
N ILE A 696 1.69 -12.20 11.76
CA ILE A 696 0.41 -12.67 11.21
C ILE A 696 -0.35 -11.54 10.55
N ASN A 697 -1.31 -11.86 9.70
CA ASN A 697 -2.12 -10.89 9.00
C ASN A 697 -3.57 -10.94 9.50
N PHE A 698 -4.13 -9.76 9.75
CA PHE A 698 -5.56 -9.57 9.93
C PHE A 698 -6.15 -9.14 8.58
N LEU A 699 -7.32 -9.66 8.22
CA LEU A 699 -8.02 -9.29 7.00
C LEU A 699 -9.43 -8.78 7.30
N THR A 700 -9.84 -7.65 6.72
CA THR A 700 -11.23 -7.20 6.77
C THR A 700 -12.10 -8.16 5.97
N ALA A 701 -13.06 -8.82 6.61
CA ALA A 701 -14.02 -9.67 5.91
C ALA A 701 -14.84 -8.85 4.89
N HIS A 702 -14.95 -9.36 3.67
CA HIS A 702 -15.59 -8.65 2.56
C HIS A 702 -17.08 -8.38 2.84
N PRO A 703 -17.59 -7.16 2.61
CA PRO A 703 -18.99 -6.85 2.87
C PRO A 703 -19.97 -7.69 2.04
N CYS A 704 -21.19 -7.84 2.53
CA CYS A 704 -22.26 -8.51 1.78
C CYS A 704 -23.63 -7.93 2.15
N VAL A 705 -24.60 -8.02 1.23
CA VAL A 705 -26.00 -7.67 1.50
C VAL A 705 -26.84 -8.95 1.58
N PRO A 706 -27.28 -9.38 2.79
CA PRO A 706 -28.15 -10.54 2.97
C PRO A 706 -29.39 -10.55 2.08
N SER A 707 -29.69 -11.72 1.51
CA SER A 707 -30.87 -11.90 0.66
C SER A 707 -32.19 -11.77 1.44
N GLN A 708 -33.19 -11.17 0.82
CA GLN A 708 -34.57 -11.11 1.33
C GLN A 708 -35.35 -12.43 1.08
N HIS A 709 -34.80 -13.35 0.29
CA HIS A 709 -35.48 -14.55 -0.21
C HIS A 709 -35.20 -15.82 0.60
N VAL A 710 -34.54 -15.73 1.75
CA VAL A 710 -34.19 -16.89 2.59
C VAL A 710 -35.39 -17.72 3.05
N LYS A 711 -36.61 -17.17 2.97
CA LYS A 711 -37.88 -17.90 3.14
C LYS A 711 -38.04 -19.10 2.18
N ILE A 712 -37.30 -19.17 1.06
CA ILE A 712 -37.24 -20.34 0.17
C ILE A 712 -36.74 -21.60 0.92
N LEU A 713 -35.89 -21.45 1.94
CA LEU A 713 -35.37 -22.58 2.73
C LEU A 713 -36.39 -23.19 3.71
N LYS A 714 -37.64 -22.72 3.72
CA LYS A 714 -38.72 -23.26 4.57
C LYS A 714 -39.17 -24.65 4.10
N SER A 715 -38.39 -25.67 4.45
CA SER A 715 -38.79 -27.08 4.39
C SER A 715 -38.96 -27.65 5.80
N PRO A 716 -39.97 -28.50 6.09
CA PRO A 716 -40.14 -29.17 7.40
C PRO A 716 -38.93 -29.99 7.87
N SER A 717 -38.01 -30.30 6.96
CA SER A 717 -36.77 -31.07 7.19
C SER A 717 -35.50 -30.21 7.09
N SER A 718 -35.60 -28.89 6.95
CA SER A 718 -34.44 -27.99 7.04
C SER A 718 -34.18 -27.58 8.50
N PRO A 719 -32.95 -27.72 9.02
CA PRO A 719 -32.59 -27.30 10.39
C PRO A 719 -32.83 -25.81 10.64
N THR A 720 -32.79 -25.00 9.56
CA THR A 720 -33.05 -23.57 9.57
C THR A 720 -34.49 -23.22 9.99
N ILE A 721 -35.48 -24.09 9.73
CA ILE A 721 -36.89 -23.78 10.03
C ILE A 721 -37.20 -23.74 11.53
N GLN A 722 -36.34 -24.34 12.37
CA GLN A 722 -36.44 -24.31 13.83
C GLN A 722 -35.77 -23.08 14.46
N GLN A 723 -35.00 -22.31 13.68
CA GLN A 723 -34.14 -21.21 14.16
C GLN A 723 -34.68 -19.82 13.77
N VAL A 724 -35.75 -19.76 12.97
CA VAL A 724 -36.38 -18.52 12.54
C VAL A 724 -37.82 -18.51 13.05
N ASP A 725 -38.17 -17.55 13.91
CA ASP A 725 -39.57 -17.37 14.31
C ASP A 725 -40.42 -17.02 13.08
N THR A 726 -41.48 -17.80 12.89
CA THR A 726 -42.39 -17.69 11.74
C THR A 726 -43.84 -17.46 12.15
N SER A 727 -44.10 -17.24 13.45
CA SER A 727 -45.42 -17.04 14.03
C SER A 727 -46.15 -15.80 13.49
N GLY A 728 -45.42 -14.77 13.05
CA GLY A 728 -45.99 -13.60 12.36
C GLY A 728 -46.80 -12.64 13.23
N TYR A 729 -46.97 -12.93 14.52
CA TYR A 729 -47.70 -12.10 15.49
C TYR A 729 -46.80 -11.11 16.23
N GLY A 730 -46.01 -10.34 15.48
CA GLY A 730 -45.58 -9.02 15.94
C GLY A 730 -46.74 -8.04 15.74
N MET A 731 -47.08 -7.21 16.74
CA MET A 731 -47.98 -6.08 16.52
C MET A 731 -47.47 -5.24 15.34
N ALA A 732 -48.35 -4.92 14.39
CA ALA A 732 -48.05 -4.20 13.14
C ALA A 732 -47.29 -4.97 12.02
N GLY A 733 -47.42 -6.30 11.93
CA GLY A 733 -47.46 -6.98 10.62
C GLY A 733 -46.17 -7.03 9.79
N LYS A 734 -44.99 -7.09 10.42
CA LYS A 734 -43.70 -7.23 9.74
C LYS A 734 -43.24 -8.70 9.68
N THR A 735 -42.57 -9.09 8.59
CA THR A 735 -42.05 -10.47 8.44
C THR A 735 -40.64 -10.60 9.02
N ALA A 736 -40.34 -11.73 9.67
CA ALA A 736 -39.03 -12.04 10.27
C ALA A 736 -37.83 -11.64 9.37
N SER A 737 -36.94 -10.82 9.94
CA SER A 737 -35.67 -10.41 9.32
C SER A 737 -34.65 -11.52 9.46
N VAL A 738 -34.02 -11.93 8.36
CA VAL A 738 -32.92 -12.89 8.37
C VAL A 738 -31.60 -12.12 8.24
N VAL A 739 -30.70 -12.32 9.19
CA VAL A 739 -29.50 -11.47 9.40
C VAL A 739 -28.30 -11.89 8.51
N GLY A 740 -28.46 -12.86 7.60
CA GLY A 740 -27.35 -13.39 6.80
C GLY A 740 -27.73 -14.30 5.64
N HIS A 741 -26.75 -14.57 4.78
CA HIS A 741 -26.86 -15.58 3.72
C HIS A 741 -26.82 -17.01 4.28
N PRO A 742 -27.38 -18.00 3.56
CA PRO A 742 -27.23 -19.40 3.92
C PRO A 742 -25.78 -19.90 3.81
N LEU A 743 -25.45 -20.97 4.54
CA LEU A 743 -24.17 -21.67 4.46
C LEU A 743 -24.41 -23.15 4.19
N HIS A 744 -23.77 -23.70 3.16
CA HIS A 744 -23.90 -25.12 2.78
C HIS A 744 -23.18 -26.03 3.79
N LYS A 745 -23.73 -27.23 4.03
CA LYS A 745 -23.20 -28.29 4.94
C LYS A 745 -21.76 -28.73 4.69
N TYR A 746 -21.19 -28.42 3.52
CA TYR A 746 -19.76 -28.58 3.20
C TYR A 746 -18.85 -27.77 4.14
N TYR A 747 -19.33 -26.60 4.58
CA TYR A 747 -18.62 -25.72 5.49
C TYR A 747 -18.87 -26.14 6.94
N THR A 748 -17.79 -26.39 7.68
CA THR A 748 -17.83 -26.72 9.09
C THR A 748 -17.12 -25.64 9.89
N TYR A 749 -17.71 -25.23 11.01
CA TYR A 749 -17.10 -24.23 11.88
C TYR A 749 -17.37 -24.52 13.35
N THR A 750 -16.43 -24.11 14.20
CA THR A 750 -16.55 -24.13 15.66
C THR A 750 -16.64 -22.69 16.13
N ALA A 751 -17.76 -22.27 16.71
CA ALA A 751 -17.87 -20.97 17.37
C ALA A 751 -17.55 -21.11 18.86
N LEU A 752 -16.58 -20.35 19.35
CA LEU A 752 -16.21 -20.26 20.76
C LEU A 752 -16.35 -18.81 21.21
N HIS A 753 -17.09 -18.58 22.30
CA HIS A 753 -17.06 -17.27 22.97
C HIS A 753 -15.66 -17.00 23.52
N LEU A 754 -15.24 -15.74 23.55
CA LEU A 754 -13.90 -15.36 24.02
C LEU A 754 -13.58 -15.94 25.41
N SER A 755 -14.54 -15.99 26.35
CA SER A 755 -14.34 -16.61 27.67
C SER A 755 -13.97 -18.10 27.61
N GLU A 756 -14.50 -18.84 26.63
CA GLU A 756 -14.21 -20.26 26.44
C GLU A 756 -12.85 -20.46 25.76
N LEU A 757 -12.49 -19.57 24.83
CA LEU A 757 -11.16 -19.56 24.22
C LEU A 757 -10.07 -19.27 25.27
N LEU A 758 -10.29 -18.30 26.15
CA LEU A 758 -9.41 -17.99 27.29
C LEU A 758 -9.20 -19.20 28.21
N ALA A 759 -10.27 -19.97 28.49
CA ALA A 759 -10.19 -21.20 29.28
C ALA A 759 -9.50 -22.36 28.54
N LYS A 760 -9.35 -22.28 27.21
CA LYS A 760 -8.69 -23.27 26.35
C LYS A 760 -7.42 -22.71 25.69
N GLN A 761 -6.78 -21.71 26.29
CA GLN A 761 -5.67 -20.97 25.67
C GLN A 761 -4.46 -21.82 25.28
N ASP A 762 -4.26 -22.99 25.90
CA ASP A 762 -3.16 -23.92 25.61
C ASP A 762 -3.47 -24.90 24.47
N PHE A 763 -4.69 -24.91 23.93
CA PHE A 763 -5.09 -25.83 22.88
C PHE A 763 -4.54 -25.40 21.51
N SER A 764 -4.11 -26.38 20.71
CA SER A 764 -3.82 -26.15 19.29
C SER A 764 -5.11 -25.86 18.50
N LEU A 765 -4.97 -25.19 17.35
CA LEU A 765 -6.10 -24.88 16.48
C LEU A 765 -6.85 -26.15 16.06
N GLU A 766 -6.14 -27.20 15.68
CA GLU A 766 -6.68 -28.52 15.36
C GLU A 766 -7.39 -29.19 16.54
N ALA A 767 -6.94 -28.97 17.79
CA ALA A 767 -7.65 -29.45 18.98
C ALA A 767 -8.96 -28.67 19.21
N LEU A 768 -8.95 -27.33 19.06
CA LEU A 768 -10.17 -26.49 19.15
C LEU A 768 -11.19 -26.86 18.07
N LEU A 769 -10.74 -27.07 16.82
CA LEU A 769 -11.57 -27.57 15.73
C LEU A 769 -12.03 -29.03 15.95
N GLY A 770 -11.24 -29.84 16.67
CA GLY A 770 -11.55 -31.23 17.04
C GLY A 770 -12.59 -31.38 18.16
N THR A 771 -12.71 -30.40 19.08
CA THR A 771 -13.66 -30.42 20.20
C THR A 771 -15.13 -30.57 19.81
N TYR A 772 -15.46 -30.34 18.52
CA TYR A 772 -16.79 -30.53 17.95
C TYR A 772 -17.35 -31.97 18.06
N SER A 773 -16.52 -32.98 18.30
CA SER A 773 -17.00 -34.38 18.42
C SER A 773 -17.77 -34.70 19.71
N SER A 774 -17.73 -33.85 20.75
CA SER A 774 -18.35 -34.13 22.06
C SER A 774 -19.48 -33.19 22.47
N THR A 775 -19.75 -32.11 21.73
CA THR A 775 -20.86 -31.18 22.03
C THR A 775 -22.12 -31.54 21.25
N ALA A 776 -23.30 -31.36 21.86
CA ALA A 776 -24.60 -31.66 21.25
C ALA A 776 -25.01 -30.69 20.13
N HIS A 777 -24.05 -29.98 19.53
CA HIS A 777 -24.24 -28.83 18.65
C HIS A 777 -23.82 -29.16 17.21
N ARG A 778 -24.43 -30.19 16.61
CA ARG A 778 -24.41 -30.38 15.15
C ARG A 778 -25.47 -29.49 14.49
N PRO A 779 -25.11 -28.47 13.67
CA PRO A 779 -26.07 -27.81 12.78
C PRO A 779 -26.46 -28.72 11.60
N SER A 780 -25.61 -29.71 11.31
CA SER A 780 -25.74 -30.68 10.21
C SER A 780 -25.95 -32.08 10.77
N LEU A 781 -27.15 -32.65 10.55
CA LEU A 781 -27.42 -34.08 10.81
C LEU A 781 -26.81 -35.00 9.74
N THR A 782 -26.33 -34.45 8.62
CA THR A 782 -25.80 -35.23 7.50
C THR A 782 -24.37 -35.71 7.76
N PRO A 783 -24.06 -37.01 7.54
CA PRO A 783 -22.69 -37.50 7.60
C PRO A 783 -21.89 -36.95 6.41
N VAL A 784 -20.80 -36.24 6.70
CA VAL A 784 -19.85 -35.73 5.69
C VAL A 784 -18.62 -36.64 5.70
N THR A 785 -18.13 -37.01 4.52
CA THR A 785 -16.84 -37.72 4.36
C THR A 785 -15.70 -36.85 4.89
N ALA A 786 -15.07 -37.28 5.98
CA ALA A 786 -14.43 -36.41 6.97
C ALA A 786 -13.14 -35.66 6.56
N ASN A 787 -12.61 -35.86 5.35
CA ASN A 787 -11.24 -35.46 5.00
C ASN A 787 -11.10 -34.11 4.26
N ASN A 788 -12.14 -33.59 3.60
CA ASN A 788 -12.00 -32.43 2.68
C ASN A 788 -12.86 -31.19 3.03
N ALA A 789 -13.67 -31.22 4.10
CA ALA A 789 -14.51 -30.10 4.49
C ALA A 789 -13.68 -28.93 5.07
N ALA A 790 -14.01 -27.69 4.69
CA ALA A 790 -13.40 -26.50 5.28
C ALA A 790 -13.77 -26.39 6.77
N LYS A 791 -12.77 -26.25 7.64
CA LYS A 791 -12.91 -26.16 9.11
C LYS A 791 -12.41 -24.80 9.59
N VAL A 792 -13.29 -24.00 10.19
CA VAL A 792 -13.00 -22.63 10.62
C VAL A 792 -13.35 -22.43 12.10
N LEU A 793 -12.44 -21.82 12.85
CA LEU A 793 -12.68 -21.35 14.22
C LEU A 793 -13.25 -19.93 14.16
N VAL A 794 -14.41 -19.72 14.77
CA VAL A 794 -15.02 -18.41 14.97
C VAL A 794 -14.83 -18.03 16.43
N VAL A 795 -13.97 -17.05 16.69
CA VAL A 795 -13.78 -16.41 17.99
C VAL A 795 -14.85 -15.33 18.12
N ASP A 796 -15.86 -15.59 18.94
CA ASP A 796 -16.97 -14.67 19.18
C ASP A 796 -16.61 -13.70 20.31
N CYS A 797 -16.40 -12.44 19.94
CA CYS A 797 -16.08 -11.32 20.84
C CYS A 797 -17.30 -10.41 21.07
N ILE A 798 -18.53 -10.90 20.89
CA ILE A 798 -19.75 -10.10 21.11
C ILE A 798 -20.37 -10.45 22.48
N THR A 799 -20.16 -9.59 23.46
CA THR A 799 -20.60 -9.75 24.85
C THR A 799 -21.76 -8.85 25.23
N GLY A 800 -22.54 -9.24 26.26
CA GLY A 800 -23.47 -8.33 26.94
C GLY A 800 -24.82 -8.12 26.25
N PHE A 801 -25.23 -9.04 25.36
CA PHE A 801 -26.55 -8.99 24.73
C PHE A 801 -27.70 -8.99 25.76
N GLN A 802 -28.52 -7.94 25.70
CA GLN A 802 -29.95 -8.08 25.97
C GLN A 802 -30.64 -8.38 24.64
N SER A 803 -31.54 -9.37 24.61
CA SER A 803 -32.37 -9.68 23.45
C SER A 803 -33.46 -8.61 23.27
N LEU A 804 -33.08 -7.46 22.72
CA LEU A 804 -34.03 -6.41 22.32
C LEU A 804 -34.88 -6.90 21.13
N PRO A 805 -36.15 -6.44 21.00
CA PRO A 805 -37.00 -6.80 19.86
C PRO A 805 -36.34 -6.46 18.52
N GLN A 806 -36.46 -7.37 17.54
CA GLN A 806 -35.79 -7.36 16.22
C GLN A 806 -36.13 -6.18 15.28
N GLU A 807 -36.73 -5.10 15.77
CA GLU A 807 -37.37 -4.07 14.94
C GLU A 807 -36.41 -3.14 14.15
N HIS A 808 -35.10 -3.23 14.40
CA HIS A 808 -34.09 -2.35 13.78
C HIS A 808 -32.95 -3.12 13.07
N GLU A 809 -33.02 -4.45 12.96
CA GLU A 809 -31.97 -5.27 12.36
C GLU A 809 -32.19 -5.49 10.85
N ILE A 810 -32.01 -4.40 10.09
CA ILE A 810 -31.77 -4.42 8.65
C ILE A 810 -30.25 -4.34 8.44
N PRO A 811 -29.65 -5.10 7.50
CA PRO A 811 -28.34 -4.79 6.98
C PRO A 811 -28.45 -3.45 6.24
N LEU A 812 -28.16 -2.35 6.93
CA LEU A 812 -28.12 -1.04 6.32
C LEU A 812 -26.95 -1.02 5.32
N SER A 813 -27.25 -1.20 4.04
CA SER A 813 -26.52 -0.46 2.99
C SER A 813 -26.38 0.99 3.46
N PRO A 814 -25.26 1.71 3.22
CA PRO A 814 -24.77 2.81 4.09
C PRO A 814 -25.56 4.14 4.06
N ILE A 815 -26.87 4.03 3.95
CA ILE A 815 -27.77 4.90 3.22
C ILE A 815 -29.11 4.80 3.96
N LEU A 816 -29.51 5.91 4.60
CA LEU A 816 -30.77 6.14 5.33
C LEU A 816 -30.81 5.78 6.82
N SER A 817 -29.89 6.38 7.58
CA SER A 817 -30.13 7.04 8.88
C SER A 817 -28.97 8.00 9.22
N ARG A 818 -29.10 9.03 10.07
CA ARG A 818 -30.30 9.86 10.38
C ARG A 818 -29.87 11.34 10.47
N GLY A 819 -30.81 12.29 10.43
CA GLY A 819 -30.62 13.64 11.00
C GLY A 819 -31.32 13.66 12.36
N ASP A 820 -30.86 14.39 13.39
CA ASP A 820 -29.84 15.46 13.41
C ASP A 820 -29.08 15.38 14.77
N SER A 821 -28.20 16.29 15.22
CA SER A 821 -27.86 17.65 14.78
C SER A 821 -26.37 17.95 15.01
N TRP A 822 -25.99 19.24 14.99
CA TRP A 822 -24.84 19.82 15.69
C TRP A 822 -25.31 21.07 16.46
N GLY A 823 -24.89 21.20 17.72
CA GLY A 823 -25.16 22.35 18.58
C GLY A 823 -23.96 22.58 19.51
N SER A 824 -23.55 23.85 19.66
CA SER A 824 -22.33 24.29 20.33
C SER A 824 -22.03 23.62 21.68
N ALA A 825 -20.78 23.19 21.88
CA ALA A 825 -20.25 22.88 23.19
C ALA A 825 -19.85 24.17 23.91
N SER A 826 -20.72 24.66 24.79
CA SER A 826 -20.46 25.80 25.68
C SER A 826 -20.32 25.32 27.12
N PHE A 827 -19.32 25.84 27.85
CA PHE A 827 -19.03 25.45 29.25
C PHE A 827 -20.19 25.76 30.21
N PRO A 828 -20.33 24.99 31.32
CA PRO A 828 -21.44 25.18 32.27
C PRO A 828 -21.16 26.26 33.33
N SER A 829 -22.14 27.14 33.57
CA SER A 829 -22.31 27.93 34.80
C SER A 829 -23.75 28.50 34.89
N PRO A 830 -24.26 28.87 36.08
CA PRO A 830 -25.64 28.50 36.44
C PRO A 830 -26.74 29.58 36.35
N GLN A 831 -27.97 29.07 36.20
CA GLN A 831 -29.28 29.62 36.63
C GLN A 831 -29.67 31.08 36.32
N ARG A 832 -30.73 31.25 35.49
CA ARG A 832 -31.98 31.91 35.95
C ARG A 832 -33.18 31.71 35.00
N SER A 833 -34.36 31.99 35.53
CA SER A 833 -35.71 31.82 34.97
C SER A 833 -36.12 32.83 33.89
N GLY A 834 -36.99 32.44 32.95
CA GLY A 834 -37.71 33.37 32.07
C GLY A 834 -38.58 32.65 31.02
N ALA A 835 -39.85 33.05 30.88
CA ALA A 835 -40.90 32.35 30.15
C ALA A 835 -41.01 32.69 28.64
N GLU A 836 -41.65 31.75 27.92
CA GLU A 836 -42.75 31.97 26.94
C GLU A 836 -42.57 32.33 25.43
N ILE A 837 -43.38 31.61 24.63
CA ILE A 837 -44.08 31.96 23.37
C ILE A 837 -43.47 31.58 21.98
N SER A 838 -44.25 30.71 21.29
CA SER A 838 -44.45 30.38 19.84
C SER A 838 -43.57 31.03 18.75
N ASP A 839 -43.27 30.37 17.62
CA ASP A 839 -44.30 29.95 16.66
C ASP A 839 -43.86 28.87 15.63
N ASP A 840 -44.86 28.19 15.05
CA ASP A 840 -44.70 26.97 14.25
C ASP A 840 -44.77 27.25 12.73
N LYS A 841 -43.89 26.62 11.92
CA LYS A 841 -44.11 26.45 10.47
C LYS A 841 -43.19 25.41 9.82
N ALA A 842 -43.66 24.15 9.79
CA ALA A 842 -43.00 23.08 9.07
C ALA A 842 -43.14 23.24 7.55
N THR A 843 -42.02 23.18 6.83
CA THR A 843 -41.98 22.96 5.37
C THR A 843 -41.26 21.64 5.08
N ALA A 844 -41.88 20.78 4.28
CA ALA A 844 -41.38 19.43 4.02
C ALA A 844 -40.11 19.44 3.15
N GLY A 845 -38.96 19.12 3.75
CA GLY A 845 -37.68 18.99 3.04
C GLY A 845 -37.59 17.70 2.23
N ALA A 846 -37.05 17.80 1.02
CA ALA A 846 -36.79 16.65 0.14
C ALA A 846 -35.79 15.65 0.76
N PRO A 847 -35.85 14.35 0.41
CA PRO A 847 -35.00 13.33 1.03
C PRO A 847 -33.53 13.53 0.64
N GLU A 848 -32.71 13.93 1.63
CA GLU A 848 -31.28 14.12 1.43
C GLU A 848 -30.57 12.78 1.21
N SER A 849 -29.70 12.71 0.19
CA SER A 849 -29.11 11.46 -0.26
C SER A 849 -28.16 10.84 0.76
N ALA A 850 -28.53 9.64 1.21
CA ALA A 850 -27.65 8.47 1.16
C ALA A 850 -26.16 8.73 1.46
N SER A 851 -25.39 9.03 0.41
CA SER A 851 -23.95 9.31 0.42
C SER A 851 -23.48 10.38 1.41
N LYS A 852 -24.30 11.41 1.70
CA LYS A 852 -23.91 12.49 2.63
C LYS A 852 -23.89 12.02 4.08
N LYS A 853 -24.76 11.08 4.47
CA LYS A 853 -24.81 10.55 5.84
C LYS A 853 -23.66 9.61 6.16
N MET A 854 -23.32 8.72 5.23
CA MET A 854 -22.20 7.78 5.34
C MET A 854 -20.90 8.46 5.80
N HIS A 855 -20.53 9.59 5.18
CA HIS A 855 -19.31 10.34 5.50
C HIS A 855 -19.35 11.09 6.85
N SER A 856 -20.53 11.28 7.44
CA SER A 856 -20.68 11.90 8.76
C SER A 856 -20.62 10.88 9.90
N GLU A 857 -21.06 9.64 9.68
CA GLU A 857 -21.11 8.60 10.71
C GLU A 857 -19.79 7.84 10.89
N THR A 858 -18.93 7.79 9.86
CA THR A 858 -17.53 7.31 10.02
C THR A 858 -16.76 8.12 11.07
N ARG A 859 -17.20 9.35 11.36
CA ARG A 859 -16.63 10.23 12.39
C ARG A 859 -17.30 10.10 13.78
N ARG A 860 -18.39 9.32 13.94
CA ARG A 860 -19.23 9.33 15.16
C ARG A 860 -19.15 8.10 16.06
N ARG A 861 -18.64 6.95 15.60
CA ARG A 861 -18.33 5.80 16.47
C ARG A 861 -16.82 5.66 16.64
N GLN A 862 -16.36 5.58 17.89
CA GLN A 862 -14.98 5.19 18.20
C GLN A 862 -14.84 3.68 17.92
N PHE A 863 -14.52 3.32 16.68
CA PHE A 863 -14.22 1.94 16.31
C PHE A 863 -12.93 1.48 17.00
N GLY A 864 -13.06 0.43 17.81
CA GLY A 864 -11.99 -0.25 18.54
C GLY A 864 -12.41 -0.69 19.94
N SER A 865 -11.83 -1.77 20.46
CA SER A 865 -12.00 -2.24 21.83
C SER A 865 -10.79 -3.07 22.28
N ASP A 866 -10.46 -3.00 23.56
CA ASP A 866 -9.39 -3.78 24.19
C ASP A 866 -9.65 -5.30 24.07
N MET A 867 -10.92 -5.69 23.95
CA MET A 867 -11.33 -7.06 23.64
C MET A 867 -10.91 -7.50 22.23
N GLU A 868 -11.00 -6.63 21.23
CA GLU A 868 -10.48 -6.89 19.89
C GLU A 868 -8.95 -6.89 19.88
N ILE A 869 -8.29 -5.99 20.63
CA ILE A 869 -6.83 -6.04 20.84
C ILE A 869 -6.43 -7.39 21.45
N LEU A 870 -7.14 -7.87 22.49
CA LEU A 870 -6.87 -9.15 23.14
C LEU A 870 -6.99 -10.32 22.16
N ALA A 871 -8.09 -10.39 21.40
CA ALA A 871 -8.29 -11.45 20.41
C ALA A 871 -7.21 -11.45 19.32
N ARG A 872 -6.78 -10.26 18.87
CA ARG A 872 -5.65 -10.08 17.94
C ARG A 872 -4.30 -10.49 18.56
N ALA A 873 -4.04 -10.11 19.82
CA ALA A 873 -2.83 -10.47 20.55
C ALA A 873 -2.72 -12.00 20.76
N PHE A 874 -3.83 -12.66 21.11
CA PHE A 874 -3.92 -14.11 21.19
C PHE A 874 -3.56 -14.77 19.84
N CYS A 875 -4.11 -14.28 18.73
CA CYS A 875 -3.76 -14.79 17.40
C CYS A 875 -2.27 -14.55 17.06
N ALA A 876 -1.70 -13.41 17.46
CA ALA A 876 -0.29 -13.07 17.25
C ALA A 876 0.67 -13.87 18.14
N GLU A 877 0.21 -14.40 19.26
CA GLU A 877 0.96 -15.40 20.04
C GLU A 877 0.93 -16.77 19.35
N LYS A 878 -0.27 -17.24 18.96
CA LYS A 878 -0.44 -18.57 18.35
C LYS A 878 0.05 -18.67 16.92
N GLY A 879 0.24 -17.53 16.23
CA GLY A 879 0.67 -17.49 14.83
C GLY A 879 -0.47 -17.74 13.83
N TRP A 880 -1.69 -17.30 14.14
CA TRP A 880 -2.87 -17.53 13.31
C TRP A 880 -3.25 -16.28 12.49
N ASN A 881 -3.12 -16.36 11.16
CA ASN A 881 -3.75 -15.38 10.26
C ASN A 881 -5.29 -15.42 10.44
N ALA A 882 -5.94 -14.27 10.56
CA ALA A 882 -7.34 -14.20 10.99
C ALA A 882 -8.19 -13.15 10.23
N LEU A 883 -9.42 -13.53 9.87
CA LEU A 883 -10.45 -12.62 9.35
C LEU A 883 -11.04 -11.80 10.50
N ILE A 884 -11.19 -10.49 10.34
CA ILE A 884 -11.98 -9.62 11.21
C ILE A 884 -13.35 -9.45 10.55
N SER A 885 -14.37 -10.10 11.11
CA SER A 885 -15.74 -10.04 10.62
C SER A 885 -16.57 -9.15 11.53
N ARG A 886 -16.88 -7.92 11.09
CA ARG A 886 -17.74 -7.01 11.85
C ARG A 886 -19.22 -7.23 11.54
N ARG A 887 -20.04 -7.26 12.59
CA ARG A 887 -21.50 -7.33 12.52
C ARG A 887 -22.03 -6.16 11.69
N ARG A 888 -23.19 -6.36 11.06
CA ARG A 888 -23.87 -5.38 10.17
C ARG A 888 -23.12 -5.00 8.88
N ARG A 889 -21.80 -5.21 8.75
CA ARG A 889 -21.05 -5.06 7.48
C ARG A 889 -21.06 -6.33 6.63
N GLY A 890 -20.93 -7.50 7.28
CA GLY A 890 -20.97 -8.80 6.62
C GLY A 890 -21.59 -9.87 7.51
N CYS A 891 -22.19 -10.88 6.89
CA CYS A 891 -22.71 -12.05 7.58
C CYS A 891 -21.63 -13.12 7.79
N LEU A 892 -21.78 -13.92 8.84
CA LEU A 892 -20.81 -14.94 9.22
C LEU A 892 -20.63 -16.03 8.14
N ALA A 893 -21.70 -16.35 7.39
CA ALA A 893 -21.62 -17.30 6.28
C ALA A 893 -20.63 -16.87 5.18
N CYS A 894 -20.64 -15.59 4.79
CA CYS A 894 -19.72 -15.06 3.78
C CYS A 894 -18.28 -15.03 4.31
N ALA A 895 -18.06 -14.64 5.56
CA ALA A 895 -16.74 -14.70 6.19
C ALA A 895 -16.18 -16.14 6.25
N ILE A 896 -17.01 -17.17 6.51
CA ILE A 896 -16.58 -18.58 6.48
C ILE A 896 -16.16 -19.02 5.06
N ARG A 897 -16.90 -18.60 4.02
CA ARG A 897 -16.52 -18.88 2.62
C ARG A 897 -15.24 -18.15 2.21
N GLU A 898 -15.05 -16.92 2.68
CA GLU A 898 -13.85 -16.12 2.42
C GLU A 898 -12.60 -16.70 3.09
N ALA A 899 -12.71 -17.14 4.34
CA ALA A 899 -11.66 -17.91 5.01
C ALA A 899 -11.28 -19.15 4.17
N GLY A 900 -12.28 -19.82 3.58
CA GLY A 900 -12.09 -20.89 2.59
C GLY A 900 -11.36 -20.44 1.31
N ALA A 901 -11.68 -19.28 0.73
CA ALA A 901 -10.95 -18.73 -0.43
C ALA A 901 -9.46 -18.54 -0.12
N LEU A 902 -9.16 -17.92 1.03
CA LEU A 902 -7.81 -17.64 1.51
C LEU A 902 -7.05 -18.88 1.99
N GLY A 903 -7.75 -19.95 2.38
CA GLY A 903 -7.17 -21.08 3.11
C GLY A 903 -6.88 -20.76 4.58
N TRP A 904 -7.47 -19.69 5.13
CA TRP A 904 -7.34 -19.30 6.53
C TRP A 904 -8.38 -20.03 7.40
N LYS A 905 -8.06 -20.24 8.67
CA LYS A 905 -8.85 -21.06 9.59
C LYS A 905 -9.45 -20.30 10.78
N VAL A 906 -9.21 -19.00 10.92
CA VAL A 906 -9.66 -18.21 12.09
C VAL A 906 -10.44 -16.98 11.65
N ILE A 907 -11.57 -16.74 12.28
CA ILE A 907 -12.40 -15.53 12.16
C ILE A 907 -12.58 -14.96 13.57
N ILE A 908 -12.25 -13.69 13.78
CA ILE A 908 -12.62 -12.89 14.94
C ILE A 908 -13.93 -12.16 14.59
N ARG A 909 -15.01 -12.44 15.32
CA ARG A 909 -16.34 -11.84 15.13
C ARG A 909 -16.56 -10.74 16.17
N VAL A 910 -16.79 -9.52 15.68
CA VAL A 910 -16.93 -8.29 16.48
C VAL A 910 -18.22 -7.53 16.11
N ASP A 911 -18.75 -6.68 17.00
CA ASP A 911 -20.01 -5.91 16.79
C ASP A 911 -19.85 -4.65 15.90
#